data_AF-A0A956LIB7-F1
#
_entry.id   AF-A0A956LIB7-F1
#
_cell.length_a   1.000
_cell.length_b   1.000
_cell.length_c   1.000
_cell.angle_alpha   90.00
_cell.angle_beta   90.00
_cell.angle_gamma   90.00
#
_symmetry.space_group_name_H-M   'P 1'
#
loop_
_entity.id
_entity.type
_entity.pdbx_description
1 polymer ?
#
loop_
_entity_poly.entity_id
_entity_poly.type
_entity_poly.pdbx_seq_one_letter_code
_entity_poly.pdbx_strand_id
1 'polypeptide(L)'
;MAGIPDDKLQELRDRLDIVDLINQYVGLQRAGKNYKACCPFHQEKTPSFYVNPERKSYKCFGCGVYGDGMQFVMEIEGVGFPEAARKLAERYGVQLPNTGRPDRIAARHAERERAYSIMRCALETYREILLHAPEGERARAYQQARGITDEASEIFSLGYAPAPTEAGWDCLARTLASRDLSLELAEALGLVGRSERTGAHFDKFRGRLMFPIIQAGGSIVGFSGRVLPEHAEETDGRTIPKYVNSPESLLYKKSKTLFGLHAAGQNMRRRGRAILVEGNVDVVAMHQRGFTETVAPLGTSLTAQQVEVIARFTDTAVICFDGDAAGLKAARAAIPLLLETGLDARIVVLDEGEDPDSVDPERLANLLERPSSALLWMIERMVESGATESFDAQARALDAITPLLGKVKSDAARDLYIDRAAKLLNLSPQRISALLRGNGRPPPDAPAFDRFSRAAPGPMRFQDSSIRSQSQHSAGRFSGPGRSSRGGSSFNRRDDSRFRGGPPSDRRDDRRFNDRRDDRRFNDRRFDDRGHAPPSFDEPPPDLWGGPPDMGPDAQGGPPPQGGAAPSRLPALPREQASIVTLLVDNPHLAGVAERSDVIAHITDERLSPIARAVIEAAKQGAHPSEGELLELIDARAHRQVHDVVFSGAYRDTELDPQEVLSACLRGCKRHALKRKRDEAALEMRRARERGDMELVRTLSQQRVELNRQLIELEREPAPRTRGQA
;
A
#
# COMPACT_ATOMS: atom_id res chain seq x y z
N MET A 1 -1.35 16.16 -13.63
CA MET A 1 -2.67 16.21 -14.30
C MET A 1 -3.08 17.67 -14.37
N ALA A 2 -3.80 18.11 -15.40
CA ALA A 2 -4.41 19.44 -15.36
C ALA A 2 -5.52 19.48 -14.30
N GLY A 3 -5.61 20.58 -13.55
CA GLY A 3 -6.69 20.79 -12.59
C GLY A 3 -8.03 21.06 -13.27
N ILE A 4 -9.12 20.97 -12.50
CA ILE A 4 -10.40 21.57 -12.89
C ILE A 4 -10.26 23.07 -12.56
N PRO A 5 -10.43 23.98 -13.54
CA PRO A 5 -10.33 25.42 -13.30
C PRO A 5 -11.33 25.94 -12.26
N ASP A 6 -10.88 26.94 -11.49
CA ASP A 6 -11.60 27.43 -10.33
C ASP A 6 -12.93 28.12 -10.65
N ASP A 7 -13.07 28.69 -11.86
CA ASP A 7 -14.36 29.22 -12.35
C ASP A 7 -15.43 28.12 -12.45
N LYS A 8 -15.04 26.90 -12.84
CA LYS A 8 -15.95 25.76 -12.93
C LYS A 8 -16.17 25.05 -11.61
N LEU A 9 -15.21 25.10 -10.70
CA LEU A 9 -15.44 24.70 -9.31
C LEU A 9 -16.38 25.67 -8.60
N GLN A 10 -16.32 26.96 -8.93
CA GLN A 10 -17.23 27.97 -8.39
C GLN A 10 -18.63 27.87 -9.02
N GLU A 11 -18.75 27.78 -10.35
CA GLU A 11 -20.04 27.54 -11.03
C GLU A 11 -20.74 26.28 -10.47
N LEU A 12 -19.97 25.23 -10.16
CA LEU A 12 -20.48 24.02 -9.54
C LEU A 12 -20.98 24.25 -8.10
N ARG A 13 -20.22 24.97 -7.26
CA ARG A 13 -20.66 25.36 -5.92
C ARG A 13 -21.90 26.25 -5.95
N ASP A 14 -22.00 27.14 -6.94
CA ASP A 14 -23.10 28.10 -7.06
C ASP A 14 -24.41 27.42 -7.47
N ARG A 15 -24.37 26.46 -8.40
CA ARG A 15 -25.54 25.66 -8.79
C ARG A 15 -25.92 24.54 -7.81
N LEU A 16 -24.99 24.06 -6.99
CA LEU A 16 -25.24 22.97 -6.06
C LEU A 16 -26.21 23.41 -4.95
N ASP A 17 -27.39 22.78 -4.91
CA ASP A 17 -28.24 22.75 -3.73
C ASP A 17 -27.86 21.53 -2.86
N ILE A 18 -27.48 21.78 -1.60
CA ILE A 18 -27.04 20.72 -0.70
C ILE A 18 -28.19 19.92 -0.09
N VAL A 19 -29.39 20.49 0.00
CA VAL A 19 -30.58 19.81 0.50
C VAL A 19 -31.02 18.79 -0.55
N ASP A 20 -31.18 19.20 -1.81
CA ASP A 20 -31.57 18.28 -2.90
C ASP A 20 -30.49 17.23 -3.20
N LEU A 21 -29.21 17.56 -3.00
CA LEU A 21 -28.11 16.61 -3.07
C LEU A 21 -28.25 15.51 -2.01
N ILE A 22 -28.38 15.89 -0.73
CA ILE A 22 -28.36 14.96 0.39
C ILE A 22 -29.68 14.17 0.52
N ASN A 23 -30.81 14.79 0.18
CA ASN A 23 -32.14 14.18 0.27
C ASN A 23 -32.31 12.93 -0.63
N GLN A 24 -31.42 12.74 -1.61
CA GLN A 24 -31.34 11.53 -2.45
C GLN A 24 -30.70 10.33 -1.73
N TYR A 25 -29.90 10.57 -0.69
CA TYR A 25 -29.20 9.53 0.08
C TYR A 25 -29.86 9.28 1.44
N VAL A 26 -30.43 10.33 2.07
CA VAL A 26 -31.18 10.25 3.33
C VAL A 26 -32.33 11.23 3.34
N GLY A 27 -33.54 10.77 3.65
CA GLY A 27 -34.74 11.62 3.76
C GLY A 27 -34.61 12.72 4.81
N LEU A 28 -34.53 13.97 4.36
CA LEU A 28 -34.32 15.15 5.20
C LEU A 28 -35.65 15.68 5.77
N GLN A 29 -35.71 15.85 7.08
CA GLN A 29 -36.83 16.51 7.78
C GLN A 29 -36.50 17.98 8.03
N ARG A 30 -37.45 18.90 7.80
CA ARG A 30 -37.22 20.33 8.04
C ARG A 30 -37.11 20.63 9.55
N ALA A 31 -36.11 21.43 9.92
CA ALA A 31 -35.79 21.83 11.29
C ALA A 31 -35.55 23.36 11.37
N GLY A 32 -36.65 24.12 11.23
CA GLY A 32 -36.61 25.58 11.17
C GLY A 32 -35.99 26.08 9.86
N LYS A 33 -34.85 26.79 9.97
CA LYS A 33 -34.01 27.19 8.82
C LYS A 33 -33.14 26.04 8.26
N ASN A 34 -32.87 25.03 9.06
CA ASN A 34 -32.05 23.87 8.69
C ASN A 34 -32.94 22.69 8.27
N TYR A 35 -32.29 21.63 7.81
CA TYR A 35 -32.86 20.28 7.72
C TYR A 35 -32.10 19.36 8.67
N LYS A 36 -32.71 18.24 9.07
CA LYS A 36 -32.12 17.21 9.92
C LYS A 36 -32.46 15.80 9.42
N ALA A 37 -31.59 14.84 9.71
CA ALA A 37 -31.87 13.41 9.58
C ALA A 37 -31.00 12.59 10.53
N CYS A 38 -31.18 11.27 10.57
CA CYS A 38 -30.13 10.39 11.06
C CYS A 38 -28.95 10.42 10.07
N CYS A 39 -27.74 10.42 10.60
CA CYS A 39 -26.51 10.54 9.81
C CYS A 39 -26.32 9.37 8.82
N PRO A 40 -25.96 9.61 7.54
CA PRO A 40 -25.56 8.53 6.64
C PRO A 40 -24.20 7.92 6.99
N PHE A 41 -23.36 8.65 7.74
CA PHE A 41 -21.97 8.28 8.03
C PHE A 41 -21.79 7.49 9.34
N HIS A 42 -22.77 7.52 10.25
CA HIS A 42 -22.79 6.71 11.46
C HIS A 42 -24.24 6.38 11.88
N GLN A 43 -24.44 5.25 12.54
CA GLN A 43 -25.77 4.72 12.83
C GLN A 43 -26.31 5.27 14.16
N GLU A 44 -27.39 6.04 14.08
CA GLU A 44 -28.06 6.66 15.23
C GLU A 44 -29.59 6.48 15.16
N LYS A 45 -30.24 6.41 16.33
CA LYS A 45 -31.71 6.37 16.46
C LYS A 45 -32.34 7.76 16.57
N THR A 46 -31.52 8.79 16.74
CA THR A 46 -31.92 10.18 16.97
C THR A 46 -31.26 11.09 15.92
N PRO A 47 -32.01 11.87 15.13
CA PRO A 47 -31.42 12.77 14.13
C PRO A 47 -30.42 13.78 14.69
N SER A 48 -29.11 13.57 14.47
CA SER A 48 -28.05 14.52 14.81
C SER A 48 -27.32 15.09 13.58
N PHE A 49 -27.64 14.62 12.38
CA PHE A 49 -27.12 15.18 11.13
C PHE A 49 -27.96 16.37 10.68
N TYR A 50 -27.35 17.55 10.58
CA TYR A 50 -28.01 18.79 10.15
C TYR A 50 -27.42 19.30 8.83
N VAL A 51 -28.30 19.77 7.94
CA VAL A 51 -27.94 20.43 6.69
C VAL A 51 -28.42 21.88 6.75
N ASN A 52 -27.52 22.83 6.46
CA ASN A 52 -27.84 24.24 6.38
C ASN A 52 -27.76 24.70 4.91
N PRO A 53 -28.89 25.10 4.28
CA PRO A 53 -28.90 25.51 2.87
C PRO A 53 -28.18 26.84 2.64
N GLU A 54 -28.37 27.81 3.54
CA GLU A 54 -27.81 29.17 3.49
C GLU A 54 -26.26 29.17 3.49
N ARG A 55 -25.65 28.20 4.15
CA ARG A 55 -24.20 27.97 4.24
C ARG A 55 -23.71 26.82 3.35
N LYS A 56 -24.59 26.24 2.51
CA LYS A 56 -24.33 25.07 1.64
C LYS A 56 -23.47 23.96 2.29
N SER A 57 -23.76 23.64 3.55
CA SER A 57 -22.93 22.74 4.37
C SER A 57 -23.74 21.82 5.30
N TYR A 58 -23.15 20.67 5.63
CA TYR A 58 -23.66 19.73 6.64
C TYR A 58 -22.77 19.68 7.87
N LYS A 59 -23.36 19.31 9.01
CA LYS A 59 -22.65 18.89 10.21
C LYS A 59 -23.45 17.85 11.00
N CYS A 60 -22.78 16.77 11.40
CA CYS A 60 -23.28 15.83 12.38
C CYS A 60 -22.84 16.23 13.79
N PHE A 61 -23.78 16.24 14.75
CA PHE A 61 -23.47 16.47 16.16
C PHE A 61 -23.19 15.17 16.94
N GLY A 62 -23.56 14.00 16.40
CA GLY A 62 -23.23 12.68 16.96
C GLY A 62 -21.78 12.27 16.68
N CYS A 63 -21.38 12.16 15.40
CA CYS A 63 -20.02 11.76 15.00
C CYS A 63 -19.08 12.92 14.59
N GLY A 64 -19.53 14.17 14.67
CA GLY A 64 -18.69 15.36 14.42
C GLY A 64 -18.39 15.69 12.95
N VAL A 65 -18.64 14.78 11.99
CA VAL A 65 -18.35 14.98 10.55
C VAL A 65 -19.05 16.23 10.00
N TYR A 66 -18.37 16.98 9.13
CA TYR A 66 -18.86 18.21 8.52
C TYR A 66 -18.28 18.37 7.11
N GLY A 67 -18.97 19.11 6.24
CA GLY A 67 -18.50 19.35 4.88
C GLY A 67 -19.46 20.17 4.01
N ASP A 68 -19.09 20.36 2.75
CA ASP A 68 -19.95 20.89 1.68
C ASP A 68 -20.50 19.74 0.81
N GLY A 69 -21.23 20.06 -0.27
CA GLY A 69 -21.75 19.05 -1.17
C GLY A 69 -20.69 18.23 -1.92
N MET A 70 -19.48 18.77 -2.13
CA MET A 70 -18.36 18.03 -2.72
C MET A 70 -17.83 16.98 -1.74
N GLN A 71 -17.58 17.40 -0.50
CA GLN A 71 -17.13 16.53 0.58
C GLN A 71 -18.16 15.42 0.85
N PHE A 72 -19.46 15.73 0.83
CA PHE A 72 -20.53 14.74 0.99
C PHE A 72 -20.42 13.60 -0.02
N VAL A 73 -20.29 13.92 -1.31
CA VAL A 73 -20.17 12.91 -2.39
C VAL A 73 -18.87 12.11 -2.27
N MET A 74 -17.75 12.76 -1.94
CA MET A 74 -16.47 12.09 -1.70
C MET A 74 -16.54 11.10 -0.54
N GLU A 75 -17.19 11.47 0.58
CA GLU A 75 -17.32 10.64 1.76
C GLU A 75 -18.34 9.50 1.61
N ILE A 76 -19.49 9.74 0.97
CA ILE A 76 -20.58 8.76 0.87
C ILE A 76 -20.35 7.74 -0.25
N GLU A 77 -19.71 8.13 -1.35
CA GLU A 77 -19.42 7.22 -2.47
C GLU A 77 -17.96 6.70 -2.46
N GLY A 78 -17.10 7.23 -1.57
CA GLY A 78 -15.69 6.83 -1.45
C GLY A 78 -14.78 7.32 -2.59
N VAL A 79 -15.25 8.28 -3.39
CA VAL A 79 -14.61 8.76 -4.63
C VAL A 79 -13.65 9.94 -4.37
N GLY A 80 -12.70 10.13 -5.28
CA GLY A 80 -11.78 11.27 -5.22
C GLY A 80 -12.39 12.56 -5.76
N PHE A 81 -11.83 13.72 -5.37
CA PHE A 81 -12.30 15.05 -5.79
C PHE A 81 -12.55 15.19 -7.32
N PRO A 82 -11.67 14.75 -8.25
CA PRO A 82 -11.93 14.86 -9.68
C PRO A 82 -13.05 13.95 -10.21
N GLU A 83 -13.58 13.04 -9.40
CA GLU A 83 -14.69 12.15 -9.72
C GLU A 83 -15.99 12.65 -9.10
N ALA A 84 -15.98 13.05 -7.82
CA ALA A 84 -17.07 13.79 -7.19
C ALA A 84 -17.45 15.05 -7.99
N ALA A 85 -16.46 15.84 -8.41
CA ALA A 85 -16.68 17.04 -9.20
C ALA A 85 -17.35 16.74 -10.55
N ARG A 86 -17.01 15.62 -11.22
CA ARG A 86 -17.66 15.21 -12.46
C ARG A 86 -19.10 14.73 -12.24
N LYS A 87 -19.35 13.91 -11.22
CA LYS A 87 -20.69 13.45 -10.81
C LYS A 87 -21.63 14.61 -10.47
N LEU A 88 -21.13 15.59 -9.73
CA LEU A 88 -21.88 16.80 -9.40
C LEU A 88 -22.06 17.71 -10.64
N ALA A 89 -21.04 17.86 -11.49
CA ALA A 89 -21.15 18.67 -12.70
C ALA A 89 -22.15 18.12 -13.72
N GLU A 90 -22.21 16.80 -13.88
CA GLU A 90 -23.23 16.09 -14.64
C GLU A 90 -24.64 16.35 -14.06
N ARG A 91 -24.80 16.23 -12.73
CA ARG A 91 -26.07 16.45 -12.02
C ARG A 91 -26.58 17.90 -12.10
N TYR A 92 -25.69 18.90 -12.01
CA TYR A 92 -26.04 20.33 -12.01
C TYR A 92 -25.84 21.02 -13.37
N GLY A 93 -25.57 20.25 -14.43
CA GLY A 93 -25.45 20.75 -15.80
C GLY A 93 -24.28 21.71 -16.04
N VAL A 94 -23.18 21.55 -15.29
CA VAL A 94 -21.95 22.37 -15.39
C VAL A 94 -20.98 21.69 -16.34
N GLN A 95 -20.46 22.43 -17.33
CA GLN A 95 -19.45 21.89 -18.25
C GLN A 95 -18.05 22.13 -17.69
N LEU A 96 -17.45 21.09 -17.11
CA LEU A 96 -16.03 21.07 -16.77
C LEU A 96 -15.18 20.96 -18.06
N PRO A 97 -14.07 21.70 -18.21
CA PRO A 97 -13.25 21.66 -19.41
C PRO A 97 -12.66 20.27 -19.63
N ASN A 98 -13.04 19.70 -20.76
CA ASN A 98 -12.80 18.30 -21.06
C ASN A 98 -11.36 18.08 -21.55
N THR A 99 -10.52 17.48 -20.72
CA THR A 99 -9.12 17.12 -21.05
C THR A 99 -8.97 15.96 -22.05
N GLY A 100 -10.09 15.56 -22.67
CA GLY A 100 -10.18 14.69 -23.85
C GLY A 100 -11.51 14.94 -24.57
N ARG A 101 -11.60 14.65 -25.88
CA ARG A 101 -12.82 14.97 -26.68
C ARG A 101 -14.09 14.34 -26.07
N PRO A 102 -15.23 15.05 -26.03
CA PRO A 102 -16.46 14.59 -25.36
C PRO A 102 -16.89 13.16 -25.76
N ASP A 103 -16.91 12.86 -27.05
CA ASP A 103 -17.27 11.55 -27.62
C ASP A 103 -16.43 10.40 -27.04
N ARG A 104 -15.13 10.63 -26.79
CA ARG A 104 -14.24 9.62 -26.18
C ARG A 104 -14.51 9.39 -24.69
N ILE A 105 -15.15 10.35 -24.02
CA ILE A 105 -15.53 10.22 -22.61
C ILE A 105 -16.89 9.54 -22.52
N ALA A 106 -17.89 9.99 -23.29
CA ALA A 106 -19.19 9.33 -23.41
C ALA A 106 -19.06 7.84 -23.79
N ALA A 107 -18.24 7.52 -24.80
CA ALA A 107 -17.98 6.13 -25.20
C ALA A 107 -17.36 5.28 -24.08
N ARG A 108 -16.43 5.83 -23.29
CA ARG A 108 -15.81 5.14 -22.14
C ARG A 108 -16.78 4.92 -20.99
N HIS A 109 -17.69 5.86 -20.72
CA HIS A 109 -18.74 5.67 -19.72
C HIS A 109 -19.73 4.57 -20.18
N ALA A 110 -20.19 4.61 -21.44
CA ALA A 110 -21.04 3.57 -22.01
C ALA A 110 -20.36 2.19 -22.10
N GLU A 111 -19.04 2.13 -22.26
CA GLU A 111 -18.24 0.90 -22.16
C GLU A 111 -18.17 0.36 -20.71
N ARG A 112 -17.93 1.23 -19.72
CA ARG A 112 -17.96 0.83 -18.29
C ARG A 112 -19.33 0.33 -17.86
N GLU A 113 -20.43 0.95 -18.27
CA GLU A 113 -21.77 0.48 -17.89
C GLU A 113 -22.15 -0.86 -18.52
N ARG A 114 -21.75 -1.11 -19.77
CA ARG A 114 -21.87 -2.46 -20.37
C ARG A 114 -21.04 -3.48 -19.61
N ALA A 115 -19.82 -3.12 -19.18
CA ALA A 115 -18.97 -3.99 -18.37
C ALA A 115 -19.56 -4.27 -16.97
N TYR A 116 -20.15 -3.26 -16.30
CA TYR A 116 -20.83 -3.44 -15.02
C TYR A 116 -22.11 -4.28 -15.16
N SER A 117 -22.86 -4.16 -16.26
CA SER A 117 -24.03 -5.01 -16.54
C SER A 117 -23.64 -6.48 -16.71
N ILE A 118 -22.50 -6.77 -17.36
CA ILE A 118 -21.93 -8.12 -17.44
C ILE A 118 -21.54 -8.65 -16.06
N MET A 119 -20.88 -7.84 -15.22
CA MET A 119 -20.51 -8.24 -13.86
C MET A 119 -21.74 -8.47 -12.95
N ARG A 120 -22.77 -7.64 -13.06
CA ARG A 120 -24.06 -7.83 -12.36
C ARG A 120 -24.73 -9.14 -12.77
N CYS A 121 -24.86 -9.39 -14.08
CA CYS A 121 -25.40 -10.65 -14.59
C CYS A 121 -24.61 -11.88 -14.11
N ALA A 122 -23.27 -11.81 -14.08
CA ALA A 122 -22.45 -12.90 -13.57
C ALA A 122 -22.62 -13.12 -12.05
N LEU A 123 -22.73 -12.04 -11.28
CA LEU A 123 -23.01 -12.09 -9.84
C LEU A 123 -24.37 -12.75 -9.56
N GLU A 124 -25.43 -12.28 -10.23
CA GLU A 124 -26.77 -12.86 -10.17
C GLU A 124 -26.74 -14.35 -10.53
N THR A 125 -26.09 -14.72 -11.64
CA THR A 125 -26.01 -16.11 -12.11
C THR A 125 -25.34 -17.03 -11.08
N TYR A 126 -24.18 -16.63 -10.54
CA TYR A 126 -23.49 -17.45 -9.53
C TYR A 126 -24.26 -17.50 -8.20
N ARG A 127 -24.96 -16.44 -7.81
CA ARG A 127 -25.80 -16.43 -6.59
C ARG A 127 -27.02 -17.33 -6.72
N GLU A 128 -27.74 -17.24 -7.84
CA GLU A 128 -28.88 -18.11 -8.15
C GLU A 128 -28.49 -19.59 -8.11
N ILE A 129 -27.34 -19.94 -8.71
CA ILE A 129 -26.82 -21.30 -8.69
C ILE A 129 -26.50 -21.76 -7.26
N LEU A 130 -25.87 -20.92 -6.43
CA LEU A 130 -25.55 -21.27 -5.04
C LEU A 130 -26.80 -21.42 -4.17
N LEU A 131 -27.79 -20.54 -4.32
CA LEU A 131 -28.95 -20.48 -3.43
C LEU A 131 -30.04 -21.48 -3.83
N HIS A 132 -30.27 -21.70 -5.13
CA HIS A 132 -31.50 -22.32 -5.63
C HIS A 132 -31.28 -23.49 -6.59
N ALA A 133 -30.15 -23.56 -7.29
CA ALA A 133 -29.90 -24.68 -8.21
C ALA A 133 -29.44 -25.96 -7.50
N PRO A 134 -29.75 -27.17 -8.03
CA PRO A 134 -29.17 -28.43 -7.59
C PRO A 134 -27.64 -28.45 -7.63
N GLU A 135 -27.03 -27.87 -8.67
CA GLU A 135 -25.58 -27.80 -8.86
C GLU A 135 -24.88 -27.09 -7.69
N GLY A 136 -25.56 -26.15 -7.02
CA GLY A 136 -25.04 -25.47 -5.83
C GLY A 136 -24.99 -26.31 -4.55
N GLU A 137 -25.54 -27.53 -4.52
CA GLU A 137 -25.66 -28.33 -3.29
C GLU A 137 -24.30 -28.61 -2.62
N ARG A 138 -23.31 -29.00 -3.42
CA ARG A 138 -21.92 -29.18 -2.98
C ARG A 138 -21.31 -27.91 -2.41
N ALA A 139 -21.64 -26.75 -2.97
CA ALA A 139 -21.12 -25.46 -2.52
C ALA A 139 -21.77 -25.03 -1.20
N ARG A 140 -23.07 -25.27 -1.03
CA ARG A 140 -23.79 -25.08 0.24
C ARG A 140 -23.23 -25.99 1.34
N ALA A 141 -23.03 -27.29 1.04
CA ALA A 141 -22.39 -28.23 1.95
C ALA A 141 -20.95 -27.81 2.30
N TYR A 142 -20.19 -27.29 1.34
CA TYR A 142 -18.84 -26.77 1.57
C TYR A 142 -18.82 -25.51 2.45
N GLN A 143 -19.79 -24.61 2.30
CA GLN A 143 -19.95 -23.45 3.20
C GLN A 143 -20.22 -23.90 4.64
N GLN A 144 -21.18 -24.81 4.84
CA GLN A 144 -21.49 -25.39 6.15
C GLN A 144 -20.26 -26.07 6.79
N ALA A 145 -19.53 -26.88 6.02
CA ALA A 145 -18.29 -27.54 6.47
C ALA A 145 -17.12 -26.56 6.76
N ARG A 146 -17.22 -25.30 6.33
CA ARG A 146 -16.29 -24.20 6.67
C ARG A 146 -16.87 -23.20 7.67
N GLY A 147 -18.05 -23.46 8.25
CA GLY A 147 -18.70 -22.52 9.17
C GLY A 147 -19.09 -21.18 8.53
N ILE A 148 -19.23 -21.13 7.21
CA ILE A 148 -19.72 -19.94 6.50
C ILE A 148 -21.25 -19.92 6.63
N THR A 149 -21.76 -18.91 7.33
CA THR A 149 -23.20 -18.75 7.60
C THR A 149 -23.94 -18.15 6.40
N ASP A 150 -25.26 -18.31 6.36
CA ASP A 150 -26.10 -17.73 5.31
C ASP A 150 -26.08 -16.20 5.36
N GLU A 151 -26.01 -15.59 6.55
CA GLU A 151 -25.87 -14.13 6.72
C GLU A 151 -24.57 -13.62 6.11
N ALA A 152 -23.45 -14.33 6.27
CA ALA A 152 -22.18 -13.96 5.67
C ALA A 152 -22.14 -14.26 4.17
N SER A 153 -22.79 -15.36 3.74
CA SER A 153 -23.05 -15.66 2.34
C SER A 153 -23.78 -14.49 1.66
N GLU A 154 -24.73 -13.86 2.34
CA GLU A 154 -25.46 -12.69 1.85
C GLU A 154 -24.61 -11.40 1.87
N ILE A 155 -23.97 -11.08 3.01
CA ILE A 155 -23.14 -9.87 3.17
C ILE A 155 -22.00 -9.82 2.15
N PHE A 156 -21.37 -10.95 1.84
CA PHE A 156 -20.34 -11.05 0.80
C PHE A 156 -20.89 -11.42 -0.58
N SER A 157 -22.20 -11.60 -0.69
CA SER A 157 -22.93 -11.93 -1.92
C SER A 157 -22.38 -13.16 -2.64
N LEU A 158 -21.95 -14.17 -1.88
CA LEU A 158 -21.28 -15.37 -2.37
C LEU A 158 -22.15 -16.14 -3.38
N GLY A 159 -21.49 -16.85 -4.29
CA GLY A 159 -22.13 -17.64 -5.35
C GLY A 159 -21.35 -18.91 -5.68
N TYR A 160 -21.80 -19.67 -6.69
CA TYR A 160 -21.13 -20.88 -7.17
C TYR A 160 -20.97 -20.85 -8.69
N ALA A 161 -19.76 -21.16 -9.16
CA ALA A 161 -19.47 -21.44 -10.56
C ALA A 161 -19.38 -22.96 -10.74
N PRO A 162 -20.35 -23.61 -11.40
CA PRO A 162 -20.44 -25.07 -11.48
C PRO A 162 -19.27 -25.72 -12.23
N ALA A 163 -19.04 -27.00 -11.99
CA ALA A 163 -18.08 -27.79 -12.75
C ALA A 163 -18.63 -28.16 -14.15
N PRO A 164 -17.76 -28.52 -15.12
CA PRO A 164 -18.22 -28.94 -16.44
C PRO A 164 -19.10 -30.19 -16.44
N THR A 165 -18.94 -31.03 -15.41
CA THR A 165 -19.74 -32.22 -15.12
C THR A 165 -21.14 -31.90 -14.58
N GLU A 166 -21.39 -30.66 -14.16
CA GLU A 166 -22.63 -30.22 -13.52
C GLU A 166 -23.48 -29.38 -14.49
N ALA A 167 -22.90 -28.33 -15.13
CA ALA A 167 -23.64 -27.41 -16.01
C ALA A 167 -23.04 -27.22 -17.42
N GLY A 168 -22.06 -28.04 -17.81
CA GLY A 168 -21.30 -27.88 -19.05
C GLY A 168 -20.18 -26.82 -18.95
N TRP A 169 -19.51 -26.54 -20.07
CA TRP A 169 -18.31 -25.69 -20.10
C TRP A 169 -18.62 -24.19 -20.20
N ASP A 170 -19.88 -23.81 -20.36
CA ASP A 170 -20.35 -22.58 -20.98
C ASP A 170 -21.64 -22.05 -20.31
N CYS A 171 -21.87 -22.39 -19.03
CA CYS A 171 -23.06 -22.02 -18.26
C CYS A 171 -23.27 -20.48 -18.18
N LEU A 172 -22.24 -19.73 -17.78
CA LEU A 172 -22.29 -18.27 -17.77
C LEU A 172 -22.29 -17.72 -19.21
N ALA A 173 -21.51 -18.30 -20.12
CA ALA A 173 -21.49 -17.87 -21.53
C ALA A 173 -22.89 -17.94 -22.19
N ARG A 174 -23.66 -19.01 -21.97
CA ARG A 174 -25.07 -19.12 -22.42
C ARG A 174 -25.96 -18.07 -21.75
N THR A 175 -25.76 -17.84 -20.45
CA THR A 175 -26.59 -16.90 -19.66
C THR A 175 -26.33 -15.43 -20.02
N LEU A 176 -25.10 -15.07 -20.39
CA LEU A 176 -24.77 -13.76 -20.96
C LEU A 176 -25.37 -13.60 -22.36
N ALA A 177 -25.24 -14.63 -23.22
CA ALA A 177 -25.78 -14.59 -24.58
C ALA A 177 -27.31 -14.49 -24.61
N SER A 178 -28.02 -15.18 -23.71
CA SER A 178 -29.50 -15.11 -23.64
C SER A 178 -30.04 -13.77 -23.12
N ARG A 179 -29.17 -12.93 -22.54
CA ARG A 179 -29.48 -11.54 -22.13
C ARG A 179 -28.88 -10.48 -23.08
N ASP A 180 -28.45 -10.87 -24.29
CA ASP A 180 -27.80 -10.00 -25.29
C ASP A 180 -26.55 -9.26 -24.78
N LEU A 181 -25.78 -9.90 -23.89
CA LEU A 181 -24.56 -9.35 -23.32
C LEU A 181 -23.31 -9.82 -24.08
N SER A 182 -22.47 -8.87 -24.49
CA SER A 182 -21.27 -9.12 -25.30
C SER A 182 -20.29 -10.10 -24.62
N LEU A 183 -20.15 -11.28 -25.21
CA LEU A 183 -19.19 -12.31 -24.79
C LEU A 183 -17.73 -11.86 -24.98
N GLU A 184 -17.45 -11.01 -25.96
CA GLU A 184 -16.12 -10.44 -26.20
C GLU A 184 -15.71 -9.50 -25.06
N LEU A 185 -16.64 -8.67 -24.56
CA LEU A 185 -16.42 -7.84 -23.38
C LEU A 185 -16.34 -8.71 -22.11
N ALA A 186 -17.11 -9.79 -22.01
CA ALA A 186 -16.99 -10.76 -20.92
C ALA A 186 -15.65 -11.54 -20.93
N GLU A 187 -15.05 -11.76 -22.11
CA GLU A 187 -13.71 -12.33 -22.23
C GLU A 187 -12.64 -11.34 -21.77
N ALA A 188 -12.75 -10.07 -22.18
CA ALA A 188 -11.87 -8.97 -21.74
C ALA A 188 -11.98 -8.66 -20.24
N LEU A 189 -13.15 -8.93 -19.65
CA LEU A 189 -13.38 -8.91 -18.19
C LEU A 189 -12.88 -10.16 -17.47
N GLY A 190 -12.53 -11.22 -18.21
CA GLY A 190 -11.96 -12.45 -17.66
C GLY A 190 -12.98 -13.42 -17.05
N LEU A 191 -14.26 -13.32 -17.41
CA LEU A 191 -15.33 -14.22 -16.96
C LEU A 191 -15.43 -15.46 -17.84
N VAL A 192 -15.32 -15.28 -19.16
CA VAL A 192 -15.26 -16.35 -20.17
C VAL A 192 -13.93 -16.30 -20.91
N GLY A 193 -13.56 -17.37 -21.61
CA GLY A 193 -12.46 -17.43 -22.56
C GLY A 193 -12.90 -18.08 -23.87
N ARG A 194 -12.14 -17.87 -24.95
CA ARG A 194 -12.45 -18.43 -26.27
C ARG A 194 -11.57 -19.62 -26.63
N SER A 195 -12.20 -20.67 -27.16
CA SER A 195 -11.53 -21.91 -27.58
C SER A 195 -10.77 -21.70 -28.90
N GLU A 196 -9.44 -21.86 -28.88
CA GLU A 196 -8.60 -21.79 -30.09
C GLU A 196 -8.96 -22.90 -31.12
N ARG A 197 -9.55 -24.02 -30.67
CA ARG A 197 -9.92 -25.17 -31.52
C ARG A 197 -11.30 -25.04 -32.17
N THR A 198 -12.25 -24.40 -31.50
CA THR A 198 -13.67 -24.40 -31.92
C THR A 198 -14.29 -22.99 -32.04
N GLY A 199 -13.56 -21.93 -31.68
CA GLY A 199 -14.04 -20.55 -31.71
C GLY A 199 -15.12 -20.21 -30.67
N ALA A 200 -15.67 -21.20 -29.98
CA ALA A 200 -16.71 -21.08 -28.96
C ALA A 200 -16.18 -20.50 -27.64
N HIS A 201 -17.05 -19.83 -26.88
CA HIS A 201 -16.74 -19.34 -25.53
C HIS A 201 -16.98 -20.44 -24.47
N PHE A 202 -16.21 -20.37 -23.39
CA PHE A 202 -16.30 -21.24 -22.22
C PHE A 202 -16.02 -20.44 -20.94
N ASP A 203 -16.55 -20.88 -19.80
CA ASP A 203 -16.43 -20.17 -18.51
C ASP A 203 -15.03 -20.33 -17.91
N LYS A 204 -14.43 -19.24 -17.42
CA LYS A 204 -13.10 -19.27 -16.78
C LYS A 204 -13.15 -19.80 -15.35
N PHE A 205 -14.21 -19.51 -14.60
CA PHE A 205 -14.47 -20.06 -13.27
C PHE A 205 -15.34 -21.31 -13.39
N ARG A 206 -14.88 -22.42 -12.81
CA ARG A 206 -15.51 -23.75 -12.90
C ARG A 206 -15.21 -24.54 -11.63
N GLY A 207 -16.20 -25.22 -11.06
CA GLY A 207 -16.10 -26.01 -9.82
C GLY A 207 -15.69 -25.19 -8.59
N ARG A 208 -16.16 -23.94 -8.46
CA ARG A 208 -15.63 -22.95 -7.51
C ARG A 208 -16.70 -22.20 -6.71
N LEU A 209 -16.52 -22.12 -5.40
CA LEU A 209 -17.21 -21.16 -4.55
C LEU A 209 -16.67 -19.75 -4.89
N MET A 210 -17.58 -18.85 -5.24
CA MET A 210 -17.30 -17.54 -5.81
C MET A 210 -17.46 -16.44 -4.75
N PHE A 211 -16.41 -15.64 -4.61
CA PHE A 211 -16.29 -14.50 -3.72
C PHE A 211 -16.23 -13.23 -4.58
N PRO A 212 -17.33 -12.48 -4.71
CA PRO A 212 -17.37 -11.23 -5.47
C PRO A 212 -16.38 -10.19 -4.94
N ILE A 213 -15.73 -9.47 -5.86
CA ILE A 213 -14.85 -8.36 -5.53
C ILE A 213 -15.65 -7.08 -5.72
N ILE A 214 -16.14 -6.52 -4.60
CA ILE A 214 -17.05 -5.37 -4.57
C ILE A 214 -16.31 -4.14 -4.03
N GLN A 215 -16.47 -2.99 -4.68
CA GLN A 215 -15.90 -1.71 -4.26
C GLN A 215 -16.72 -1.06 -3.13
N ALA A 216 -16.16 -0.07 -2.43
CA ALA A 216 -16.83 0.63 -1.33
C ALA A 216 -18.24 1.15 -1.69
N GLY A 217 -18.44 1.63 -2.93
CA GLY A 217 -19.74 2.06 -3.45
C GLY A 217 -20.64 0.96 -4.01
N GLY A 218 -20.48 -0.31 -3.59
CA GLY A 218 -21.36 -1.43 -3.97
C GLY A 218 -21.15 -2.01 -5.38
N SER A 219 -20.37 -1.36 -6.25
CA SER A 219 -20.09 -1.87 -7.59
C SER A 219 -19.15 -3.08 -7.58
N ILE A 220 -19.61 -4.21 -8.12
CA ILE A 220 -18.77 -5.38 -8.41
C ILE A 220 -17.80 -5.08 -9.57
N VAL A 221 -16.54 -5.49 -9.41
CA VAL A 221 -15.48 -5.33 -10.43
C VAL A 221 -14.81 -6.63 -10.87
N GLY A 222 -15.00 -7.74 -10.16
CA GLY A 222 -14.43 -9.05 -10.49
C GLY A 222 -14.80 -10.13 -9.47
N PHE A 223 -14.12 -11.28 -9.51
CA PHE A 223 -14.33 -12.40 -8.61
C PHE A 223 -13.02 -13.05 -8.14
N SER A 224 -13.06 -13.71 -6.99
CA SER A 224 -12.12 -14.76 -6.59
C SER A 224 -12.89 -16.08 -6.43
N GLY A 225 -12.40 -17.17 -7.01
CA GLY A 225 -13.04 -18.49 -6.97
C GLY A 225 -12.17 -19.52 -6.26
N ARG A 226 -12.61 -20.01 -5.09
CA ARG A 226 -11.99 -21.11 -4.35
C ARG A 226 -12.51 -22.45 -4.89
N VAL A 227 -11.62 -23.34 -5.32
CA VAL A 227 -12.03 -24.67 -5.80
C VAL A 227 -12.58 -25.51 -4.64
N LEU A 228 -13.64 -26.26 -4.88
CA LEU A 228 -14.13 -27.25 -3.92
C LEU A 228 -13.17 -28.45 -3.89
N PRO A 229 -12.98 -29.15 -2.75
CA PRO A 229 -12.04 -30.27 -2.66
C PRO A 229 -12.28 -31.37 -3.71
N GLU A 230 -13.54 -31.74 -3.94
CA GLU A 230 -13.96 -32.71 -4.98
C GLU A 230 -13.53 -32.32 -6.40
N HIS A 231 -13.35 -31.02 -6.66
CA HIS A 231 -12.94 -30.45 -7.95
C HIS A 231 -11.46 -30.04 -7.96
N ALA A 232 -10.70 -30.38 -6.92
CA ALA A 232 -9.28 -30.07 -6.76
C ALA A 232 -8.34 -31.22 -7.13
N GLU A 233 -8.87 -32.45 -7.21
CA GLU A 233 -8.09 -33.66 -7.52
C GLU A 233 -7.55 -33.68 -8.96
N GLU A 234 -6.50 -34.47 -9.19
CA GLU A 234 -5.63 -34.34 -10.36
C GLU A 234 -6.24 -34.88 -11.66
N THR A 235 -7.03 -34.04 -12.35
CA THR A 235 -7.32 -34.29 -13.76
C THR A 235 -6.05 -34.06 -14.60
N ASP A 236 -5.63 -35.06 -15.38
CA ASP A 236 -4.49 -35.04 -16.30
C ASP A 236 -3.13 -34.63 -15.68
N GLY A 237 -2.90 -34.93 -14.38
CA GLY A 237 -1.63 -34.68 -13.70
C GLY A 237 -1.27 -33.19 -13.57
N ARG A 238 -2.27 -32.31 -13.57
CA ARG A 238 -2.14 -30.85 -13.43
C ARG A 238 -2.79 -30.37 -12.14
N THR A 239 -1.98 -29.87 -11.21
CA THR A 239 -2.46 -29.29 -9.94
C THR A 239 -3.40 -28.12 -10.21
N ILE A 240 -4.67 -28.25 -9.80
CA ILE A 240 -5.69 -27.21 -9.99
C ILE A 240 -5.48 -26.11 -8.92
N PRO A 241 -5.32 -24.81 -9.28
CA PRO A 241 -5.06 -23.77 -8.29
C PRO A 241 -6.19 -23.61 -7.28
N LYS A 242 -5.87 -23.71 -5.98
CA LYS A 242 -6.80 -23.58 -4.84
C LYS A 242 -7.69 -22.34 -4.96
N TYR A 243 -7.10 -21.21 -5.35
CA TYR A 243 -7.78 -19.97 -5.68
C TYR A 243 -7.43 -19.49 -7.10
N VAL A 244 -8.41 -18.91 -7.78
CA VAL A 244 -8.24 -18.18 -9.05
C VAL A 244 -8.91 -16.82 -8.91
N ASN A 245 -8.24 -15.74 -9.29
CA ASN A 245 -8.79 -14.38 -9.29
C ASN A 245 -9.06 -13.91 -10.71
N SER A 246 -10.01 -12.98 -10.90
CA SER A 246 -10.16 -12.24 -12.16
C SER A 246 -8.84 -11.60 -12.60
N PRO A 247 -8.54 -11.56 -13.91
CA PRO A 247 -7.39 -10.85 -14.44
C PRO A 247 -7.60 -9.32 -14.36
N GLU A 248 -6.49 -8.60 -14.52
CA GLU A 248 -6.49 -7.14 -14.74
C GLU A 248 -7.42 -6.75 -15.91
N SER A 249 -8.40 -5.86 -15.66
CA SER A 249 -9.43 -5.49 -16.64
C SER A 249 -9.72 -3.98 -16.65
N LEU A 250 -10.76 -3.54 -17.37
CA LEU A 250 -11.27 -2.16 -17.32
C LEU A 250 -11.85 -1.80 -15.94
N LEU A 251 -12.43 -2.77 -15.25
CA LEU A 251 -13.08 -2.58 -13.95
C LEU A 251 -12.16 -2.96 -12.79
N TYR A 252 -11.46 -4.08 -12.89
CA TYR A 252 -10.62 -4.60 -11.81
C TYR A 252 -9.16 -4.16 -11.95
N LYS A 253 -8.64 -3.56 -10.86
CA LYS A 253 -7.22 -3.29 -10.62
C LYS A 253 -6.80 -3.93 -9.31
N LYS A 254 -6.11 -5.06 -9.39
CA LYS A 254 -5.71 -5.87 -8.22
C LYS A 254 -4.84 -5.06 -7.26
N SER A 255 -3.93 -4.23 -7.79
CA SER A 255 -3.10 -3.33 -6.97
C SER A 255 -3.88 -2.20 -6.26
N LYS A 256 -5.18 -2.01 -6.55
CA LYS A 256 -6.00 -0.92 -5.98
C LYS A 256 -7.26 -1.43 -5.28
N THR A 257 -7.42 -2.74 -5.14
CA THR A 257 -8.66 -3.37 -4.66
C THR A 257 -8.36 -4.28 -3.48
N LEU A 258 -9.25 -4.27 -2.49
CA LEU A 258 -9.21 -5.11 -1.30
C LEU A 258 -10.52 -5.89 -1.22
N PHE A 259 -10.45 -7.15 -0.79
CA PHE A 259 -11.65 -7.95 -0.53
C PHE A 259 -12.35 -7.47 0.74
N GLY A 260 -13.69 -7.52 0.76
CA GLY A 260 -14.52 -7.07 1.87
C GLY A 260 -14.66 -5.55 2.04
N LEU A 261 -14.06 -4.74 1.16
CA LEU A 261 -14.05 -3.27 1.28
C LEU A 261 -15.45 -2.65 1.32
N HIS A 262 -16.44 -3.26 0.65
CA HIS A 262 -17.84 -2.83 0.65
C HIS A 262 -18.49 -2.97 2.05
N ALA A 263 -18.26 -4.09 2.72
CA ALA A 263 -18.74 -4.34 4.09
C ALA A 263 -17.90 -3.60 5.14
N ALA A 264 -16.59 -3.45 4.90
CA ALA A 264 -15.66 -2.95 5.91
C ALA A 264 -15.49 -1.43 5.94
N GLY A 265 -15.66 -0.70 4.82
CA GLY A 265 -15.30 0.72 4.74
C GLY A 265 -15.98 1.62 5.79
N GLN A 266 -17.29 1.43 6.05
CA GLN A 266 -17.96 2.15 7.13
C GLN A 266 -17.53 1.67 8.53
N ASN A 267 -17.28 0.38 8.69
CA ASN A 267 -16.91 -0.20 9.98
C ASN A 267 -15.50 0.23 10.40
N MET A 268 -14.56 0.39 9.45
CA MET A 268 -13.25 1.00 9.70
C MET A 268 -13.37 2.40 10.32
N ARG A 269 -14.21 3.27 9.75
CA ARG A 269 -14.47 4.63 10.29
C ARG A 269 -15.02 4.58 11.71
N ARG A 270 -15.91 3.64 12.01
CA ARG A 270 -16.59 3.50 13.31
C ARG A 270 -15.69 2.87 14.39
N ARG A 271 -14.81 1.94 14.00
CA ARG A 271 -13.86 1.23 14.87
C ARG A 271 -12.54 1.98 15.05
N GLY A 272 -12.27 3.00 14.23
CA GLY A 272 -11.02 3.76 14.24
C GLY A 272 -9.81 2.95 13.76
N ARG A 273 -10.02 1.85 13.01
CA ARG A 273 -8.96 0.94 12.54
C ARG A 273 -9.42 0.11 11.35
N ALA A 274 -8.47 -0.42 10.59
CA ALA A 274 -8.66 -1.56 9.69
C ALA A 274 -7.95 -2.80 10.24
N ILE A 275 -8.49 -4.00 9.98
CA ILE A 275 -7.76 -5.25 10.20
C ILE A 275 -7.40 -5.85 8.84
N LEU A 276 -6.16 -6.31 8.70
CA LEU A 276 -5.59 -6.86 7.47
C LEU A 276 -5.29 -8.34 7.66
N VAL A 277 -6.01 -9.20 6.94
CA VAL A 277 -5.78 -10.66 6.84
C VAL A 277 -5.33 -11.02 5.42
N GLU A 278 -4.91 -12.26 5.15
CA GLU A 278 -4.35 -12.64 3.84
C GLU A 278 -5.40 -13.12 2.82
N GLY A 279 -6.37 -13.90 3.28
CA GLY A 279 -7.37 -14.60 2.49
C GLY A 279 -8.74 -13.95 2.48
N ASN A 280 -9.54 -14.29 1.46
CA ASN A 280 -10.93 -13.88 1.38
C ASN A 280 -11.85 -14.67 2.33
N VAL A 281 -11.51 -15.91 2.68
CA VAL A 281 -12.28 -16.71 3.66
C VAL A 281 -12.12 -16.16 5.07
N ASP A 282 -10.90 -15.77 5.44
CA ASP A 282 -10.58 -15.23 6.75
C ASP A 282 -11.22 -13.84 6.95
N VAL A 283 -11.40 -13.04 5.89
CA VAL A 283 -12.28 -11.84 5.94
C VAL A 283 -13.73 -12.22 6.27
N VAL A 284 -14.29 -13.26 5.62
CA VAL A 284 -15.66 -13.72 5.90
C VAL A 284 -15.80 -14.20 7.36
N ALA A 285 -14.87 -15.04 7.82
CA ALA A 285 -14.82 -15.54 9.20
C ALA A 285 -14.69 -14.40 10.23
N MET A 286 -13.82 -13.43 9.98
CA MET A 286 -13.62 -12.27 10.85
C MET A 286 -14.87 -11.38 10.93
N HIS A 287 -15.60 -11.18 9.84
CA HIS A 287 -16.87 -10.46 9.86
C HIS A 287 -17.96 -11.22 10.63
N GLN A 288 -18.03 -12.55 10.50
CA GLN A 288 -18.92 -13.39 11.35
C GLN A 288 -18.58 -13.27 12.84
N ARG A 289 -17.29 -13.14 13.18
CA ARG A 289 -16.79 -12.90 14.55
C ARG A 289 -16.99 -11.46 15.04
N GLY A 290 -17.62 -10.59 14.23
CA GLY A 290 -17.90 -9.19 14.58
C GLY A 290 -16.76 -8.20 14.30
N PHE A 291 -15.64 -8.65 13.76
CA PHE A 291 -14.53 -7.82 13.30
C PHE A 291 -14.80 -7.30 11.88
N THR A 292 -15.92 -6.58 11.73
CA THR A 292 -16.44 -6.10 10.44
C THR A 292 -15.58 -5.01 9.79
N GLU A 293 -14.52 -4.54 10.45
CA GLU A 293 -13.49 -3.66 9.89
C GLU A 293 -12.38 -4.40 9.09
N THR A 294 -12.51 -5.72 8.87
CA THR A 294 -11.48 -6.57 8.25
C THR A 294 -11.50 -6.58 6.72
N VAL A 295 -10.33 -6.58 6.07
CA VAL A 295 -10.13 -6.69 4.62
C VAL A 295 -8.86 -7.49 4.27
N ALA A 296 -8.73 -7.94 3.01
CA ALA A 296 -7.56 -8.69 2.53
C ALA A 296 -7.07 -8.26 1.12
N PRO A 297 -5.75 -8.34 0.83
CA PRO A 297 -5.22 -8.23 -0.52
C PRO A 297 -5.42 -9.54 -1.29
N LEU A 298 -5.99 -9.48 -2.49
CA LEU A 298 -6.50 -10.66 -3.22
C LEU A 298 -5.42 -11.57 -3.83
N GLY A 299 -4.67 -12.30 -3.00
CA GLY A 299 -3.65 -13.26 -3.39
C GLY A 299 -2.39 -12.61 -3.99
N THR A 300 -1.89 -11.57 -3.33
CA THR A 300 -0.56 -10.94 -3.51
C THR A 300 -0.21 -10.23 -2.23
N SER A 301 1.08 -9.97 -2.00
CA SER A 301 1.53 -8.99 -1.00
C SER A 301 0.77 -7.66 -1.11
N LEU A 302 0.51 -7.04 0.04
CA LEU A 302 -0.10 -5.72 0.16
C LEU A 302 0.68 -4.68 -0.68
N THR A 303 -0.03 -3.73 -1.28
CA THR A 303 0.55 -2.66 -2.11
C THR A 303 0.31 -1.29 -1.49
N ALA A 304 1.21 -0.32 -1.75
CA ALA A 304 1.01 1.08 -1.32
C ALA A 304 -0.34 1.65 -1.76
N GLN A 305 -0.81 1.29 -2.96
CA GLN A 305 -2.10 1.74 -3.52
C GLN A 305 -3.33 1.11 -2.83
N GLN A 306 -3.19 -0.05 -2.18
CA GLN A 306 -4.22 -0.58 -1.28
C GLN A 306 -4.19 0.13 0.08
N VAL A 307 -3.01 0.50 0.58
CA VAL A 307 -2.87 1.32 1.80
C VAL A 307 -3.43 2.74 1.60
N GLU A 308 -3.24 3.36 0.43
CA GLU A 308 -3.91 4.60 -0.02
C GLU A 308 -5.45 4.49 -0.07
N VAL A 309 -6.01 3.29 -0.10
CA VAL A 309 -7.46 3.05 -0.01
C VAL A 309 -7.90 2.92 1.45
N ILE A 310 -7.17 2.14 2.26
CA ILE A 310 -7.40 2.00 3.71
C ILE A 310 -7.34 3.38 4.41
N ALA A 311 -6.35 4.19 4.06
CA ALA A 311 -6.12 5.53 4.63
C ALA A 311 -7.23 6.56 4.37
N ARG A 312 -8.25 6.21 3.56
CA ARG A 312 -9.46 7.05 3.36
C ARG A 312 -10.51 6.81 4.44
N PHE A 313 -10.42 5.69 5.15
CA PHE A 313 -11.41 5.22 6.12
C PHE A 313 -10.89 5.26 7.57
N THR A 314 -9.58 5.21 7.77
CA THR A 314 -8.94 5.12 9.10
C THR A 314 -7.49 5.61 9.06
N ASP A 315 -6.96 6.04 10.21
CA ASP A 315 -5.54 6.33 10.42
C ASP A 315 -4.74 5.12 10.96
N THR A 316 -5.42 4.07 11.44
CA THR A 316 -4.81 2.92 12.11
C THR A 316 -5.05 1.63 11.30
N ALA A 317 -4.03 0.78 11.17
CA ALA A 317 -4.12 -0.52 10.50
C ALA A 317 -3.44 -1.64 11.29
N VAL A 318 -4.19 -2.69 11.64
CA VAL A 318 -3.75 -3.88 12.37
C VAL A 318 -3.47 -5.01 11.38
N ILE A 319 -2.21 -5.43 11.26
CA ILE A 319 -1.83 -6.65 10.55
C ILE A 319 -2.20 -7.85 11.43
N CYS A 320 -2.93 -8.81 10.86
CA CYS A 320 -3.32 -10.07 11.50
C CYS A 320 -3.23 -11.18 10.43
N PHE A 321 -1.99 -11.52 10.06
CA PHE A 321 -1.68 -12.56 9.07
C PHE A 321 -1.39 -13.90 9.78
N ASP A 322 -1.37 -14.97 8.99
CA ASP A 322 -1.10 -16.34 9.44
C ASP A 322 0.22 -16.42 10.24
N GLY A 323 0.26 -17.25 11.29
CA GLY A 323 1.40 -17.37 12.20
C GLY A 323 2.64 -18.05 11.60
N ASP A 324 2.61 -18.42 10.32
CA ASP A 324 3.68 -19.16 9.64
C ASP A 324 4.82 -18.25 9.11
N ALA A 325 5.88 -18.88 8.58
CA ALA A 325 7.03 -18.16 8.03
C ALA A 325 6.71 -17.27 6.81
N ALA A 326 5.61 -17.52 6.09
CA ALA A 326 5.14 -16.72 4.97
C ALA A 326 4.31 -15.51 5.45
N GLY A 327 3.39 -15.67 6.39
CA GLY A 327 2.60 -14.59 6.98
C GLY A 327 3.44 -13.61 7.80
N LEU A 328 4.37 -14.12 8.60
CA LEU A 328 5.38 -13.29 9.28
C LEU A 328 6.26 -12.49 8.29
N LYS A 329 6.50 -13.03 7.09
CA LYS A 329 7.24 -12.35 6.01
C LYS A 329 6.36 -11.34 5.27
N ALA A 330 5.08 -11.62 5.07
CA ALA A 330 4.11 -10.68 4.52
C ALA A 330 3.89 -9.49 5.46
N ALA A 331 3.84 -9.72 6.78
CA ALA A 331 3.72 -8.68 7.80
C ALA A 331 4.92 -7.72 7.77
N ARG A 332 6.15 -8.25 7.74
CA ARG A 332 7.38 -7.46 7.57
C ARG A 332 7.39 -6.63 6.27
N ALA A 333 6.77 -7.12 5.20
CA ALA A 333 6.64 -6.38 3.94
C ALA A 333 5.53 -5.30 3.98
N ALA A 334 4.48 -5.48 4.79
CA ALA A 334 3.39 -4.53 4.93
C ALA A 334 3.77 -3.29 5.76
N ILE A 335 4.52 -3.46 6.86
CA ILE A 335 4.95 -2.38 7.78
C ILE A 335 5.44 -1.11 7.08
N PRO A 336 6.44 -1.13 6.16
CA PRO A 336 6.93 0.09 5.52
C PRO A 336 5.87 0.82 4.69
N LEU A 337 4.88 0.11 4.13
CA LEU A 337 3.79 0.70 3.32
C LEU A 337 2.78 1.45 4.19
N LEU A 338 2.47 0.89 5.37
CA LEU A 338 1.62 1.53 6.37
C LEU A 338 2.26 2.83 6.89
N LEU A 339 3.52 2.76 7.32
CA LEU A 339 4.28 3.90 7.84
C LEU A 339 4.42 5.03 6.79
N GLU A 340 4.76 4.69 5.55
CA GLU A 340 4.90 5.66 4.45
C GLU A 340 3.59 6.36 4.07
N THR A 341 2.47 5.63 4.13
CA THR A 341 1.14 6.23 3.97
C THR A 341 0.78 7.13 5.17
N GLY A 342 1.41 6.91 6.32
CA GLY A 342 1.23 7.69 7.55
C GLY A 342 0.26 7.05 8.54
N LEU A 343 -0.03 5.75 8.38
CA LEU A 343 -0.90 5.01 9.28
C LEU A 343 -0.15 4.57 10.54
N ASP A 344 -0.86 4.51 11.66
CA ASP A 344 -0.38 3.78 12.84
C ASP A 344 -0.37 2.27 12.54
N ALA A 345 0.83 1.75 12.33
CA ALA A 345 1.06 0.37 11.94
C ALA A 345 1.07 -0.53 13.18
N ARG A 346 0.02 -1.35 13.32
CA ARG A 346 -0.18 -2.29 14.42
C ARG A 346 -0.10 -3.73 13.95
N ILE A 347 0.20 -4.65 14.86
CA ILE A 347 0.29 -6.09 14.57
C ILE A 347 -0.30 -6.93 15.70
N VAL A 348 -1.02 -7.97 15.30
CA VAL A 348 -1.29 -9.19 16.07
C VAL A 348 -0.46 -10.30 15.44
N VAL A 349 0.19 -11.09 16.29
CA VAL A 349 0.92 -12.30 15.88
C VAL A 349 0.17 -13.50 16.43
N LEU A 350 -0.11 -14.46 15.56
CA LEU A 350 -0.73 -15.74 15.88
C LEU A 350 0.35 -16.81 16.11
N ASP A 351 0.00 -17.94 16.71
CA ASP A 351 0.97 -19.03 16.92
C ASP A 351 1.26 -19.77 15.60
N GLU A 352 2.36 -20.53 15.57
CA GLU A 352 2.73 -21.28 14.38
C GLU A 352 1.65 -22.32 14.01
N GLY A 353 1.09 -22.19 12.81
CA GLY A 353 -0.03 -23.01 12.33
C GLY A 353 -1.43 -22.44 12.62
N GLU A 354 -1.55 -21.29 13.29
CA GLU A 354 -2.82 -20.56 13.42
C GLU A 354 -3.05 -19.60 12.22
N ASP A 355 -4.29 -19.56 11.73
CA ASP A 355 -4.83 -18.54 10.81
C ASP A 355 -6.00 -17.79 11.48
N PRO A 356 -6.44 -16.59 11.01
CA PRO A 356 -7.50 -15.82 11.66
C PRO A 356 -8.88 -16.50 11.77
N ASP A 357 -9.10 -17.61 11.04
CA ASP A 357 -10.29 -18.48 11.12
C ASP A 357 -10.05 -19.68 12.08
N SER A 358 -8.81 -20.09 12.35
CA SER A 358 -8.51 -21.18 13.30
C SER A 358 -8.37 -20.73 14.76
N VAL A 359 -7.96 -19.48 15.01
CA VAL A 359 -7.73 -18.95 16.38
C VAL A 359 -9.05 -18.92 17.17
N ASP A 360 -8.97 -19.22 18.47
CA ASP A 360 -10.10 -19.08 19.41
C ASP A 360 -10.68 -17.64 19.41
N PRO A 361 -12.02 -17.46 19.38
CA PRO A 361 -12.63 -16.13 19.31
C PRO A 361 -12.34 -15.21 20.49
N GLU A 362 -12.24 -15.71 21.73
CA GLU A 362 -11.93 -14.88 22.89
C GLU A 362 -10.45 -14.49 22.91
N ARG A 363 -9.54 -15.42 22.61
CA ARG A 363 -8.11 -15.15 22.40
C ARG A 363 -7.92 -14.06 21.35
N LEU A 364 -8.56 -14.23 20.19
CA LEU A 364 -8.45 -13.31 19.06
C LEU A 364 -9.01 -11.92 19.40
N ALA A 365 -10.12 -11.84 20.13
CA ALA A 365 -10.66 -10.57 20.61
C ALA A 365 -9.70 -9.84 21.56
N ASN A 366 -9.10 -10.55 22.52
CA ASN A 366 -8.12 -9.98 23.46
C ASN A 366 -6.86 -9.47 22.74
N LEU A 367 -6.32 -10.25 21.79
CA LEU A 367 -5.18 -9.85 20.95
C LEU A 367 -5.50 -8.59 20.13
N LEU A 368 -6.70 -8.53 19.52
CA LEU A 368 -7.16 -7.40 18.73
C LEU A 368 -7.53 -6.18 19.59
N GLU A 369 -7.86 -6.29 20.87
CA GLU A 369 -8.06 -5.12 21.75
C GLU A 369 -6.74 -4.35 21.95
N ARG A 370 -5.61 -5.07 22.05
CA ARG A 370 -4.31 -4.49 22.44
C ARG A 370 -3.18 -4.87 21.46
N PRO A 371 -3.29 -4.50 20.16
CA PRO A 371 -2.31 -4.89 19.16
C PRO A 371 -1.00 -4.11 19.34
N SER A 372 0.12 -4.83 19.23
CA SER A 372 1.47 -4.28 19.34
C SER A 372 1.75 -3.24 18.26
N SER A 373 2.68 -2.32 18.53
CA SER A 373 3.27 -1.51 17.44
C SER A 373 4.04 -2.43 16.51
N ALA A 374 3.70 -2.42 15.22
CA ALA A 374 4.33 -3.30 14.23
C ALA A 374 5.78 -2.90 13.96
N LEU A 375 6.10 -1.60 14.02
CA LEU A 375 7.47 -1.12 13.97
C LEU A 375 8.27 -1.62 15.18
N LEU A 376 7.73 -1.49 16.40
CA LEU A 376 8.40 -1.94 17.62
C LEU A 376 8.66 -3.45 17.62
N TRP A 377 7.63 -4.24 17.28
CA TRP A 377 7.73 -5.70 17.14
C TRP A 377 8.85 -6.10 16.16
N MET A 378 9.02 -5.37 15.06
CA MET A 378 10.10 -5.62 14.11
C MET A 378 11.49 -5.38 14.73
N ILE A 379 11.66 -4.38 15.61
CA ILE A 379 12.91 -4.19 16.37
C ILE A 379 13.15 -5.37 17.32
N GLU A 380 12.12 -5.78 18.05
CA GLU A 380 12.22 -6.80 19.09
C GLU A 380 12.56 -8.17 18.47
N ARG A 381 11.91 -8.54 17.36
CA ARG A 381 12.30 -9.71 16.53
C ARG A 381 13.74 -9.62 16.00
N MET A 382 14.25 -8.43 15.68
CA MET A 382 15.64 -8.26 15.24
C MET A 382 16.64 -8.49 16.39
N VAL A 383 16.34 -7.99 17.60
CA VAL A 383 17.15 -8.26 18.80
C VAL A 383 17.19 -9.75 19.13
N GLU A 384 16.04 -10.42 19.09
CA GLU A 384 15.94 -11.88 19.26
C GLU A 384 16.67 -12.67 18.17
N SER A 385 16.82 -12.09 16.97
CA SER A 385 17.61 -12.65 15.86
C SER A 385 19.11 -12.26 15.94
N GLY A 386 19.63 -11.98 17.13
CA GLY A 386 21.04 -11.69 17.39
C GLY A 386 21.51 -10.27 17.06
N ALA A 387 20.63 -9.30 16.81
CA ALA A 387 21.04 -7.93 16.44
C ALA A 387 21.92 -7.19 17.48
N THR A 388 22.00 -7.68 18.71
CA THR A 388 22.84 -7.13 19.79
C THR A 388 24.11 -7.94 20.09
N GLU A 389 24.35 -9.06 19.38
CA GLU A 389 25.45 -9.99 19.69
C GLU A 389 26.82 -9.52 19.17
N SER A 390 26.84 -8.69 18.13
CA SER A 390 28.07 -8.10 17.59
C SER A 390 27.85 -6.71 17.01
N PHE A 391 28.93 -5.94 16.86
CA PHE A 391 28.86 -4.60 16.25
C PHE A 391 28.36 -4.64 14.80
N ASP A 392 28.64 -5.71 14.06
CA ASP A 392 28.15 -5.88 12.68
C ASP A 392 26.66 -6.26 12.65
N ALA A 393 26.18 -7.02 13.65
CA ALA A 393 24.76 -7.29 13.81
C ALA A 393 24.00 -6.00 14.18
N GLN A 394 24.55 -5.19 15.08
CA GLN A 394 24.01 -3.86 15.41
C GLN A 394 24.02 -2.93 14.18
N ALA A 395 25.07 -2.95 13.35
CA ALA A 395 25.15 -2.15 12.14
C ALA A 395 24.08 -2.56 11.12
N ARG A 396 23.96 -3.86 10.80
CA ARG A 396 22.90 -4.38 9.91
C ARG A 396 21.50 -4.05 10.42
N ALA A 397 21.28 -4.14 11.73
CA ALA A 397 20.00 -3.78 12.33
C ALA A 397 19.71 -2.27 12.24
N LEU A 398 20.73 -1.43 12.42
CA LEU A 398 20.65 0.02 12.32
C LEU A 398 20.36 0.47 10.88
N ASP A 399 20.99 -0.17 9.88
CA ASP A 399 20.73 0.08 8.46
C ASP A 399 19.32 -0.37 8.04
N ALA A 400 18.80 -1.45 8.62
CA ALA A 400 17.44 -1.93 8.35
C ALA A 400 16.35 -1.05 9.01
N ILE A 401 16.56 -0.56 10.22
CA ILE A 401 15.56 0.23 10.96
C ILE A 401 15.54 1.71 10.58
N THR A 402 16.69 2.31 10.21
CA THR A 402 16.80 3.74 9.91
C THR A 402 15.83 4.20 8.80
N PRO A 403 15.66 3.48 7.68
CA PRO A 403 14.65 3.80 6.66
C PRO A 403 13.19 3.70 7.14
N LEU A 404 12.91 2.86 8.14
CA LEU A 404 11.56 2.70 8.70
C LEU A 404 11.23 3.85 9.66
N LEU A 405 12.19 4.23 10.53
CA LEU A 405 12.09 5.42 11.37
C LEU A 405 11.90 6.68 10.52
N GLY A 406 12.61 6.80 9.39
CA GLY A 406 12.44 7.89 8.43
C GLY A 406 11.04 7.98 7.79
N LYS A 407 10.27 6.89 7.76
CA LYS A 407 8.88 6.87 7.25
C LYS A 407 7.84 7.29 8.31
N VAL A 408 8.19 7.31 9.61
CA VAL A 408 7.29 7.79 10.67
C VAL A 408 7.07 9.30 10.49
N LYS A 409 5.84 9.72 10.16
CA LYS A 409 5.53 11.11 9.80
C LYS A 409 5.54 12.09 10.98
N SER A 410 5.08 11.67 12.15
CA SER A 410 5.12 12.50 13.37
C SER A 410 6.53 12.50 13.96
N ASP A 411 7.15 13.68 14.05
CA ASP A 411 8.51 13.83 14.60
C ASP A 411 8.57 13.36 16.06
N ALA A 412 7.60 13.77 16.90
CA ALA A 412 7.52 13.35 18.30
C ALA A 412 7.33 11.83 18.45
N ALA A 413 6.57 11.19 17.56
CA ALA A 413 6.46 9.73 17.55
C ALA A 413 7.78 9.07 17.09
N ARG A 414 8.46 9.66 16.10
CA ARG A 414 9.76 9.20 15.61
C ARG A 414 10.82 9.24 16.72
N ASP A 415 10.87 10.32 17.50
CA ASP A 415 11.80 10.45 18.63
C ASP A 415 11.53 9.39 19.71
N LEU A 416 10.27 9.10 20.04
CA LEU A 416 9.92 8.00 20.96
C LEU A 416 10.33 6.62 20.41
N TYR A 417 10.18 6.38 19.10
CA TYR A 417 10.67 5.16 18.45
C TYR A 417 12.20 5.09 18.41
N ILE A 418 12.91 6.20 18.20
CA ILE A 418 14.37 6.28 18.28
C ILE A 418 14.85 5.92 19.69
N ASP A 419 14.21 6.47 20.72
CA ASP A 419 14.55 6.22 22.12
C ASP A 419 14.35 4.75 22.52
N ARG A 420 13.27 4.11 22.03
CA ARG A 420 13.00 2.68 22.25
C ARG A 420 13.94 1.79 21.43
N ALA A 421 14.22 2.14 20.16
CA ALA A 421 15.18 1.43 19.32
C ALA A 421 16.60 1.45 19.90
N ALA A 422 17.04 2.61 20.38
CA ALA A 422 18.34 2.80 21.03
C ALA A 422 18.50 1.88 22.25
N LYS A 423 17.48 1.85 23.13
CA LYS A 423 17.45 0.99 24.32
C LYS A 423 17.44 -0.51 23.96
N LEU A 424 16.71 -0.91 22.92
CA LEU A 424 16.64 -2.31 22.47
C LEU A 424 17.92 -2.80 21.78
N LEU A 425 18.57 -1.94 20.97
CA LEU A 425 19.76 -2.30 20.20
C LEU A 425 21.08 -2.06 20.96
N ASN A 426 21.04 -1.60 22.22
CA ASN A 426 22.22 -1.16 22.98
C ASN A 426 23.03 -0.06 22.25
N LEU A 427 22.33 0.95 21.73
CA LEU A 427 22.89 2.10 21.00
C LEU A 427 22.50 3.43 21.67
N SER A 428 23.13 4.54 21.29
CA SER A 428 22.71 5.88 21.72
C SER A 428 21.63 6.46 20.79
N PRO A 429 20.58 7.14 21.30
CA PRO A 429 19.58 7.83 20.48
C PRO A 429 20.21 8.81 19.47
N GLN A 430 21.29 9.46 19.88
CA GLN A 430 22.04 10.42 19.06
C GLN A 430 22.68 9.77 17.84
N ARG A 431 23.13 8.50 17.90
CA ARG A 431 23.69 7.76 16.75
C ARG A 431 22.61 7.48 15.70
N ILE A 432 21.44 7.04 16.13
CA ILE A 432 20.29 6.80 15.23
C ILE A 432 19.82 8.12 14.61
N SER A 433 19.67 9.16 15.43
CA SER A 433 19.31 10.52 14.98
C SER A 433 20.35 11.15 14.04
N ALA A 434 21.63 10.79 14.15
CA ALA A 434 22.68 11.24 13.25
C ALA A 434 22.54 10.59 11.87
N LEU A 435 22.26 9.29 11.78
CA LEU A 435 22.05 8.60 10.51
C LEU A 435 20.77 9.04 9.79
N LEU A 436 19.68 9.26 10.53
CA LEU A 436 18.45 9.84 9.98
C LEU A 436 18.69 11.22 9.34
N ARG A 437 19.52 12.07 9.97
CA ARG A 437 19.90 13.38 9.41
C ARG A 437 20.94 13.26 8.29
N GLY A 438 21.85 12.29 8.35
CA GLY A 438 22.83 12.00 7.30
C GLY A 438 22.19 11.59 5.98
N ASN A 439 21.15 10.75 6.03
CA ASN A 439 20.36 10.35 4.86
C ASN A 439 19.57 11.49 4.20
N GLY A 440 19.49 12.68 4.84
CA GLY A 440 18.85 13.88 4.31
C GLY A 440 19.78 14.84 3.55
N ARG A 441 21.08 14.54 3.43
CA ARG A 441 22.07 15.40 2.76
C ARG A 441 22.82 14.58 1.70
N PRO A 442 23.11 15.12 0.49
CA PRO A 442 24.18 14.54 -0.33
C PRO A 442 25.48 14.52 0.50
N PRO A 443 26.37 13.54 0.31
CA PRO A 443 27.60 13.48 1.09
C PRO A 443 28.35 14.82 0.94
N PRO A 444 28.75 15.48 2.03
CA PRO A 444 29.62 16.64 1.92
C PRO A 444 30.94 16.17 1.29
N ASP A 445 31.40 16.88 0.26
CA ASP A 445 32.68 16.60 -0.37
C ASP A 445 33.77 16.54 0.70
N ALA A 446 34.40 15.37 0.85
CA ALA A 446 35.38 15.16 1.90
C ALA A 446 36.56 16.12 1.66
N PRO A 447 36.92 16.99 2.63
CA PRO A 447 38.05 17.90 2.46
C PRO A 447 39.31 17.08 2.26
N ALA A 448 40.07 17.40 1.21
CA ALA A 448 41.22 16.62 0.78
C ALA A 448 42.39 16.69 1.78
N PHE A 449 42.36 15.83 2.79
CA PHE A 449 43.49 15.54 3.66
C PHE A 449 44.40 14.50 3.00
N ASP A 450 45.21 14.96 2.05
CA ASP A 450 46.29 14.16 1.49
C ASP A 450 47.56 14.27 2.36
N ARG A 451 48.23 13.12 2.54
CA ARG A 451 49.60 12.87 3.02
C ARG A 451 50.22 13.77 4.11
N PHE A 452 50.57 13.12 5.22
CA PHE A 452 51.97 12.79 5.57
C PHE A 452 51.97 11.57 6.52
N SER A 453 52.94 10.64 6.54
CA SER A 453 53.80 10.05 5.49
C SER A 453 54.47 8.78 6.07
N ARG A 454 54.71 7.74 5.26
CA ARG A 454 55.70 6.70 5.61
C ARG A 454 57.11 7.22 5.30
N ALA A 455 58.03 7.09 6.25
CA ALA A 455 59.39 7.60 6.11
C ALA A 455 60.35 6.60 5.45
N ALA A 456 61.27 7.12 4.65
CA ALA A 456 62.57 6.53 4.34
C ALA A 456 63.63 7.66 4.48
N PRO A 457 64.88 7.36 4.89
CA PRO A 457 65.76 8.38 5.47
C PRO A 457 66.57 9.21 4.47
N GLY A 458 66.79 10.48 4.81
CA GLY A 458 67.76 11.39 4.20
C GLY A 458 68.36 12.32 5.27
N PRO A 459 69.64 12.77 5.16
CA PRO A 459 70.37 13.26 6.32
C PRO A 459 70.25 14.78 6.60
N MET A 460 69.98 15.10 7.87
CA MET A 460 70.74 16.03 8.72
C MET A 460 71.15 17.43 8.16
N ARG A 461 70.57 18.52 8.71
CA ARG A 461 71.31 19.58 9.48
C ARG A 461 70.45 20.77 9.98
N PHE A 462 70.55 21.04 11.29
CA PHE A 462 70.71 22.35 11.97
C PHE A 462 69.68 23.51 11.87
N GLN A 463 69.30 24.02 13.07
CA GLN A 463 69.09 25.44 13.47
C GLN A 463 67.90 26.25 12.88
N ASP A 464 67.31 27.25 13.57
CA ASP A 464 67.22 27.60 15.02
C ASP A 464 66.13 28.70 15.24
N SER A 465 65.48 28.74 16.42
CA SER A 465 64.72 29.90 16.99
C SER A 465 63.48 30.43 16.19
N SER A 466 62.62 31.35 16.66
CA SER A 466 61.98 31.62 17.98
C SER A 466 60.85 32.69 17.87
N ILE A 467 60.02 32.90 18.92
CA ILE A 467 59.25 34.16 19.27
C ILE A 467 58.03 34.57 18.37
N ARG A 468 57.00 35.37 18.75
CA ARG A 468 56.17 35.59 20.00
C ARG A 468 55.05 36.67 19.74
N SER A 469 54.02 36.76 20.62
CA SER A 469 53.13 37.96 20.90
C SER A 469 51.99 38.29 19.88
N GLN A 470 50.70 38.60 20.22
CA GLN A 470 49.95 39.70 20.96
C GLN A 470 49.42 40.85 20.03
N SER A 471 48.36 41.66 20.28
CA SER A 471 47.12 41.62 21.13
C SER A 471 46.22 42.91 20.95
N GLN A 472 45.03 43.01 21.61
CA GLN A 472 44.22 44.26 21.95
C GLN A 472 43.49 45.01 20.79
N HIS A 473 42.54 46.00 20.89
CA HIS A 473 41.58 46.62 21.88
C HIS A 473 40.57 47.56 21.08
N SER A 474 39.52 48.31 21.52
CA SER A 474 38.76 48.71 22.76
C SER A 474 37.29 49.20 22.38
N ALA A 475 36.48 49.89 23.24
CA ALA A 475 35.08 50.33 22.93
C ALA A 475 34.46 51.50 23.79
N GLY A 476 33.41 52.20 23.28
CA GLY A 476 32.54 53.23 23.97
C GLY A 476 31.80 54.21 23.00
N ARG A 477 30.89 55.16 23.36
CA ARG A 477 30.03 55.47 24.55
C ARG A 477 29.09 56.72 24.33
N PHE A 478 28.05 56.91 25.17
CA PHE A 478 27.33 58.18 25.57
C PHE A 478 26.07 58.80 24.86
N SER A 479 25.32 59.58 25.68
CA SER A 479 23.85 59.92 25.76
C SER A 479 23.30 61.25 25.15
N GLY A 480 21.95 61.49 25.18
CA GLY A 480 21.28 62.83 25.04
C GLY A 480 19.71 62.84 25.08
N PRO A 481 18.97 63.86 25.65
CA PRO A 481 17.49 63.81 25.86
C PRO A 481 16.60 64.99 25.31
N GLY A 482 15.25 64.88 25.35
CA GLY A 482 14.25 65.92 24.94
C GLY A 482 12.79 65.73 25.48
N ARG A 483 11.83 66.66 25.22
CA ARG A 483 10.48 66.73 25.89
C ARG A 483 9.32 67.38 25.05
N SER A 484 8.06 67.20 25.50
CA SER A 484 6.80 68.01 25.24
C SER A 484 6.00 67.80 23.91
N SER A 485 4.69 68.13 23.73
CA SER A 485 3.48 68.24 24.62
C SER A 485 2.15 68.59 23.87
N ARG A 486 0.96 68.18 24.41
CA ARG A 486 -0.47 68.64 24.11
C ARG A 486 -1.02 68.33 22.69
N GLY A 487 -2.34 68.23 22.37
CA GLY A 487 -3.64 68.27 23.11
C GLY A 487 -4.61 69.38 22.61
N GLY A 488 -5.93 69.25 22.35
CA GLY A 488 -6.95 68.16 22.46
C GLY A 488 -8.39 68.64 22.07
N SER A 489 -9.50 68.02 22.56
CA SER A 489 -10.97 68.38 22.40
C SER A 489 -11.68 67.95 21.07
N SER A 490 -13.03 67.87 20.88
CA SER A 490 -14.26 67.68 21.73
C SER A 490 -15.60 67.54 20.92
N PHE A 491 -16.71 67.08 21.55
CA PHE A 491 -18.15 67.08 21.09
C PHE A 491 -18.52 66.21 19.84
N ASN A 492 -19.77 65.81 19.50
CA ASN A 492 -21.17 65.77 20.06
C ASN A 492 -21.86 64.54 19.37
N ARG A 493 -22.66 63.60 19.94
CA ARG A 493 -23.93 63.60 20.74
C ARG A 493 -25.22 63.57 19.89
N ARG A 494 -26.23 62.76 20.32
CA ARG A 494 -27.69 62.70 19.96
C ARG A 494 -28.13 61.82 18.77
N ASP A 495 -29.36 61.26 18.72
CA ASP A 495 -30.32 60.75 19.75
C ASP A 495 -31.50 59.97 19.09
N ASP A 496 -32.40 59.38 19.92
CA ASP A 496 -33.74 58.80 19.64
C ASP A 496 -33.84 57.48 18.80
N SER A 497 -34.65 56.42 19.04
CA SER A 497 -35.95 56.10 19.74
C SER A 497 -37.18 55.97 18.80
N ARG A 498 -38.28 55.20 19.00
CA ARG A 498 -38.92 54.28 20.02
C ARG A 498 -39.75 53.18 19.23
N PHE A 499 -40.77 52.38 19.64
CA PHE A 499 -41.65 52.31 20.84
C PHE A 499 -42.25 50.93 21.26
N ARG A 500 -43.32 50.39 20.61
CA ARG A 500 -44.30 49.35 21.12
C ARG A 500 -45.04 48.62 19.95
N GLY A 501 -45.83 47.53 20.07
CA GLY A 501 -46.32 46.64 21.16
C GLY A 501 -47.29 45.52 20.65
N GLY A 502 -47.80 44.60 21.51
CA GLY A 502 -48.74 43.47 21.17
C GLY A 502 -50.23 43.71 21.58
N PRO A 503 -51.10 42.71 21.95
CA PRO A 503 -50.90 41.25 22.14
C PRO A 503 -51.97 40.23 21.53
N PRO A 504 -52.89 39.47 22.22
CA PRO A 504 -52.93 37.97 22.12
C PRO A 504 -54.30 37.19 22.06
N SER A 505 -54.28 35.85 21.84
CA SER A 505 -55.25 34.80 22.34
C SER A 505 -54.78 33.35 21.98
N ASP A 506 -54.77 32.28 22.81
CA ASP A 506 -55.85 31.46 23.45
C ASP A 506 -56.67 30.56 22.46
N ARG A 507 -57.07 29.28 22.68
CA ARG A 507 -56.84 28.22 23.72
C ARG A 507 -57.37 26.82 23.23
N ARG A 508 -57.24 25.75 24.06
CA ARG A 508 -57.89 24.39 24.08
C ARG A 508 -57.10 23.24 23.40
N ASP A 509 -56.79 22.10 24.05
CA ASP A 509 -57.55 20.98 24.69
C ASP A 509 -58.03 19.92 23.65
N ASP A 510 -58.05 18.59 23.86
CA ASP A 510 -58.01 17.73 25.07
C ASP A 510 -57.59 16.25 24.73
N ARG A 511 -57.39 15.41 25.78
CA ARG A 511 -57.30 13.91 25.84
C ARG A 511 -56.01 13.24 25.32
N ARG A 512 -55.31 12.31 26.02
CA ARG A 512 -55.46 11.39 27.20
C ARG A 512 -55.59 9.90 26.83
N PHE A 513 -54.56 9.11 27.13
CA PHE A 513 -54.54 7.82 27.86
C PHE A 513 -53.04 7.46 28.05
N ASN A 514 -52.44 7.33 29.24
CA ASN A 514 -52.54 6.27 30.27
C ASN A 514 -52.28 4.85 29.73
N ASP A 515 -51.49 3.97 30.34
CA ASP A 515 -50.96 3.92 31.73
C ASP A 515 -49.73 2.97 31.88
N ARG A 516 -48.90 3.24 32.91
CA ARG A 516 -47.87 2.40 33.64
C ARG A 516 -46.37 2.62 33.34
N ARG A 517 -45.49 2.97 34.31
CA ARG A 517 -45.19 2.51 35.72
C ARG A 517 -44.31 1.24 35.77
N ASP A 518 -43.40 0.99 36.72
CA ASP A 518 -42.71 1.69 37.85
C ASP A 518 -41.51 0.75 38.25
N ASP A 519 -40.37 1.06 38.88
CA ASP A 519 -39.60 2.22 39.41
C ASP A 519 -38.11 1.72 39.48
N ARG A 520 -37.15 2.48 40.07
CA ARG A 520 -35.68 2.26 40.29
C ARG A 520 -34.80 3.08 39.31
N ARG A 521 -34.14 4.21 39.65
CA ARG A 521 -33.54 4.86 40.86
C ARG A 521 -32.04 4.67 41.06
N PHE A 522 -31.44 5.73 41.63
CA PHE A 522 -30.04 5.94 42.04
C PHE A 522 -29.04 6.17 40.88
N ASN A 523 -28.12 7.14 40.95
CA ASN A 523 -27.85 8.13 42.01
C ASN A 523 -27.47 9.52 41.44
N ASP A 524 -27.81 10.59 42.15
CA ASP A 524 -27.53 12.00 41.78
C ASP A 524 -26.51 12.61 42.75
N ARG A 525 -25.50 13.34 42.24
CA ARG A 525 -24.56 14.14 43.04
C ARG A 525 -24.10 15.41 42.30
N ARG A 526 -24.73 16.52 42.68
CA ARG A 526 -24.20 17.90 42.66
C ARG A 526 -23.03 18.01 43.65
N PHE A 527 -22.21 19.06 43.78
CA PHE A 527 -22.18 20.47 43.33
C PHE A 527 -20.72 20.76 42.83
N ASP A 528 -20.21 21.97 42.51
CA ASP A 528 -20.61 23.34 42.85
C ASP A 528 -20.13 24.36 41.78
N ASP A 529 -20.66 25.58 41.81
CA ASP A 529 -20.45 26.62 40.79
C ASP A 529 -19.75 27.87 41.38
N ARG A 530 -18.58 28.27 40.84
CA ARG A 530 -17.88 29.53 41.17
C ARG A 530 -17.05 30.07 39.99
N GLY A 531 -17.60 31.03 39.26
CA GLY A 531 -16.85 31.78 38.23
C GLY A 531 -16.06 32.99 38.76
N HIS A 532 -15.17 33.53 37.94
CA HIS A 532 -14.56 34.87 38.00
C HIS A 532 -14.14 35.30 36.56
N ALA A 533 -14.16 36.60 36.27
CA ALA A 533 -13.78 37.22 34.98
C ALA A 533 -13.58 38.75 35.19
N PRO A 534 -13.08 39.56 34.22
CA PRO A 534 -12.48 39.25 32.91
C PRO A 534 -10.96 39.68 32.93
N PRO A 535 -10.28 40.33 31.92
CA PRO A 535 -10.71 41.32 30.93
C PRO A 535 -10.46 40.96 29.43
N SER A 536 -10.85 41.87 28.55
CA SER A 536 -10.77 41.81 27.08
C SER A 536 -9.46 42.36 26.49
N PHE A 537 -9.20 42.04 25.22
CA PHE A 537 -8.33 42.80 24.30
C PHE A 537 -8.85 42.71 22.86
N ASP A 538 -8.75 43.80 22.12
CA ASP A 538 -9.28 43.96 20.76
C ASP A 538 -8.17 44.09 19.69
N GLU A 539 -8.49 43.60 18.48
CA GLU A 539 -7.96 43.93 17.13
C GLU A 539 -6.44 43.87 16.78
N PRO A 540 -6.09 43.64 15.48
CA PRO A 540 -4.71 43.41 15.03
C PRO A 540 -4.01 44.65 14.39
N PRO A 541 -2.66 44.67 14.31
CA PRO A 541 -1.89 45.67 13.57
C PRO A 541 -1.75 45.34 12.06
N PRO A 542 -1.36 46.33 11.21
CA PRO A 542 -1.52 46.26 9.74
C PRO A 542 -0.24 45.96 8.92
N ASP A 543 -0.40 45.96 7.59
CA ASP A 543 0.63 45.71 6.57
C ASP A 543 1.91 46.55 6.66
N LEU A 544 3.06 45.91 6.35
CA LEU A 544 4.30 46.57 5.90
C LEU A 544 4.94 45.75 4.77
N TRP A 545 4.50 45.99 3.53
CA TRP A 545 5.19 45.49 2.32
C TRP A 545 6.42 46.36 2.02
N GLY A 546 7.61 45.83 2.29
CA GLY A 546 8.89 46.40 1.84
C GLY A 546 9.42 45.64 0.61
N GLY A 547 9.44 46.28 -0.56
CA GLY A 547 9.97 45.69 -1.79
C GLY A 547 11.50 45.65 -1.86
N PRO A 548 12.10 44.75 -2.64
CA PRO A 548 13.54 44.75 -2.91
C PRO A 548 13.95 45.94 -3.81
N PRO A 549 15.22 46.38 -3.74
CA PRO A 549 15.71 47.53 -4.50
C PRO A 549 15.92 47.25 -5.99
N ASP A 550 15.92 48.33 -6.76
CA ASP A 550 16.06 48.38 -8.22
C ASP A 550 17.48 47.98 -8.70
N MET A 551 17.55 47.32 -9.85
CA MET A 551 18.77 46.93 -10.58
C MET A 551 18.46 46.99 -12.08
N GLY A 552 19.11 47.92 -12.78
CA GLY A 552 18.80 48.26 -14.17
C GLY A 552 19.16 47.19 -15.21
N PRO A 553 18.69 47.36 -16.45
CA PRO A 553 18.84 46.36 -17.51
C PRO A 553 20.19 46.45 -18.23
N ASP A 554 20.89 45.33 -18.37
CA ASP A 554 21.51 44.88 -19.64
C ASP A 554 22.27 43.55 -19.48
N ALA A 555 21.77 42.48 -20.11
CA ALA A 555 22.53 41.28 -20.52
C ALA A 555 21.64 40.32 -21.35
N GLN A 556 21.92 40.17 -22.64
CA GLN A 556 21.36 39.06 -23.43
C GLN A 556 22.25 37.81 -23.23
N GLY A 557 21.67 36.75 -22.67
CA GLY A 557 22.33 35.46 -22.43
C GLY A 557 21.55 34.30 -23.03
N GLY A 558 22.24 33.35 -23.66
CA GLY A 558 21.64 32.23 -24.38
C GLY A 558 21.01 31.14 -23.51
N PRO A 559 20.39 30.11 -24.12
CA PRO A 559 19.79 28.99 -23.40
C PRO A 559 20.84 28.21 -22.58
N PRO A 560 20.46 27.67 -21.40
CA PRO A 560 21.40 26.96 -20.53
C PRO A 560 21.94 25.68 -21.19
N PRO A 561 23.19 25.29 -20.90
CA PRO A 561 23.80 24.09 -21.47
C PRO A 561 23.07 22.82 -21.02
N GLN A 562 23.03 21.82 -21.91
CA GLN A 562 22.43 20.52 -21.59
C GLN A 562 23.22 19.84 -20.48
N GLY A 563 22.53 19.44 -19.41
CA GLY A 563 23.18 18.90 -18.21
C GLY A 563 23.90 17.58 -18.48
N GLY A 564 25.16 17.49 -18.07
CA GLY A 564 25.91 16.24 -18.06
C GLY A 564 25.24 15.22 -17.13
N ALA A 565 25.15 13.96 -17.57
CA ALA A 565 24.52 12.91 -16.79
C ALA A 565 25.31 12.63 -15.49
N ALA A 566 24.61 12.55 -14.36
CA ALA A 566 25.19 12.09 -13.11
C ALA A 566 25.69 10.63 -13.24
N PRO A 567 26.78 10.24 -12.56
CA PRO A 567 27.32 8.89 -12.65
C PRO A 567 26.29 7.87 -12.16
N SER A 568 25.84 7.00 -13.06
CA SER A 568 24.89 5.93 -12.76
C SER A 568 25.49 4.95 -11.76
N ARG A 569 24.80 4.70 -10.64
CA ARG A 569 25.13 3.57 -9.75
C ARG A 569 25.07 2.28 -10.56
N LEU A 570 26.08 1.41 -10.41
CA LEU A 570 26.06 0.09 -11.04
C LEU A 570 24.85 -0.73 -10.55
N PRO A 571 24.22 -1.54 -11.43
CA PRO A 571 23.14 -2.42 -11.02
C PRO A 571 23.64 -3.46 -10.00
N ALA A 572 22.75 -4.05 -9.21
CA ALA A 572 23.11 -5.15 -8.31
C ALA A 572 23.77 -6.32 -9.05
N LEU A 573 24.54 -7.14 -8.33
CA LEU A 573 25.04 -8.42 -8.84
C LEU A 573 23.89 -9.46 -8.85
N PRO A 574 23.73 -10.30 -9.89
CA PRO A 574 22.71 -11.35 -9.91
C PRO A 574 22.97 -12.37 -8.79
N ARG A 575 22.02 -12.49 -7.85
CA ARG A 575 22.23 -13.20 -6.57
C ARG A 575 22.77 -14.62 -6.74
N GLU A 576 22.14 -15.43 -7.59
CA GLU A 576 22.53 -16.85 -7.74
C GLU A 576 23.91 -16.98 -8.41
N GLN A 577 24.26 -16.10 -9.35
CA GLN A 577 25.58 -16.08 -9.97
C GLN A 577 26.66 -15.61 -8.98
N ALA A 578 26.37 -14.57 -8.18
CA ALA A 578 27.28 -14.09 -7.15
C ALA A 578 27.52 -15.16 -6.08
N SER A 579 26.47 -15.84 -5.61
CA SER A 579 26.60 -16.99 -4.69
C SER A 579 27.48 -18.09 -5.28
N ILE A 580 27.33 -18.42 -6.58
CA ILE A 580 28.22 -19.38 -7.25
C ILE A 580 29.69 -18.93 -7.21
N VAL A 581 30.02 -17.69 -7.58
CA VAL A 581 31.42 -17.24 -7.60
C VAL A 581 32.01 -17.18 -6.18
N THR A 582 31.25 -16.67 -5.21
CA THR A 582 31.63 -16.65 -3.78
C THR A 582 31.95 -18.06 -3.28
N LEU A 583 31.08 -19.03 -3.62
CA LEU A 583 31.22 -20.42 -3.20
C LEU A 583 32.39 -21.13 -3.87
N LEU A 584 32.73 -20.81 -5.13
CA LEU A 584 33.95 -21.31 -5.80
C LEU A 584 35.23 -20.71 -5.21
N VAL A 585 35.21 -19.42 -4.85
CA VAL A 585 36.31 -18.73 -4.16
C VAL A 585 36.57 -19.33 -2.78
N ASP A 586 35.52 -19.52 -1.99
CA ASP A 586 35.60 -20.07 -0.63
C ASP A 586 35.86 -21.58 -0.60
N ASN A 587 35.45 -22.32 -1.65
CA ASN A 587 35.63 -23.77 -1.75
C ASN A 587 36.29 -24.19 -3.10
N PRO A 588 37.60 -23.91 -3.32
CA PRO A 588 38.28 -24.19 -4.59
C PRO A 588 38.23 -25.67 -5.04
N HIS A 589 38.09 -26.60 -4.09
CA HIS A 589 37.93 -28.04 -4.38
C HIS A 589 36.70 -28.37 -5.23
N LEU A 590 35.70 -27.48 -5.30
CA LEU A 590 34.52 -27.63 -6.15
C LEU A 590 34.77 -27.35 -7.64
N ALA A 591 35.95 -26.84 -8.03
CA ALA A 591 36.24 -26.49 -9.44
C ALA A 591 35.95 -27.66 -10.41
N GLY A 592 36.30 -28.90 -10.05
CA GLY A 592 36.00 -30.09 -10.85
C GLY A 592 34.50 -30.46 -10.89
N VAL A 593 33.72 -30.10 -9.86
CA VAL A 593 32.25 -30.22 -9.88
C VAL A 593 31.64 -29.16 -10.79
N ALA A 594 32.18 -27.94 -10.72
CA ALA A 594 31.73 -26.77 -11.48
C ALA A 594 31.96 -26.94 -12.99
N GLU A 595 33.10 -27.50 -13.38
CA GLU A 595 33.42 -27.87 -14.76
C GLU A 595 32.46 -28.94 -15.31
N ARG A 596 32.26 -30.04 -14.56
CA ARG A 596 31.29 -31.11 -14.94
C ARG A 596 29.83 -30.64 -15.01
N SER A 597 29.50 -29.53 -14.34
CA SER A 597 28.13 -28.98 -14.26
C SER A 597 27.88 -27.81 -15.21
N ASP A 598 28.87 -27.46 -16.05
CA ASP A 598 28.89 -26.27 -16.92
C ASP A 598 28.46 -24.98 -16.20
N VAL A 599 29.06 -24.74 -15.03
CA VAL A 599 28.80 -23.55 -14.22
C VAL A 599 29.02 -22.26 -15.01
N ILE A 600 30.04 -22.23 -15.87
CA ILE A 600 30.45 -21.03 -16.60
C ILE A 600 29.40 -20.59 -17.64
N ALA A 601 28.67 -21.51 -18.30
CA ALA A 601 27.55 -21.15 -19.17
C ALA A 601 26.36 -20.53 -18.43
N HIS A 602 26.32 -20.61 -17.10
CA HIS A 602 25.27 -20.06 -16.25
C HIS A 602 25.63 -18.72 -15.59
N ILE A 603 26.87 -18.24 -15.74
CA ILE A 603 27.35 -16.95 -15.23
C ILE A 603 27.44 -15.96 -16.40
N THR A 604 26.41 -15.11 -16.50
CA THR A 604 26.22 -14.14 -17.60
C THR A 604 26.61 -12.71 -17.23
N ASP A 605 26.90 -12.43 -15.96
CA ASP A 605 27.39 -11.13 -15.53
C ASP A 605 28.89 -10.96 -15.84
N GLU A 606 29.22 -9.89 -16.57
CA GLU A 606 30.57 -9.55 -17.00
C GLU A 606 31.53 -9.28 -15.83
N ARG A 607 31.01 -8.94 -14.64
CA ARG A 607 31.78 -8.73 -13.40
C ARG A 607 32.05 -10.03 -12.64
N LEU A 608 31.45 -11.15 -13.03
CA LEU A 608 31.51 -12.44 -12.32
C LEU A 608 32.11 -13.55 -13.19
N SER A 609 31.84 -13.56 -14.51
CA SER A 609 32.36 -14.57 -15.43
C SER A 609 33.90 -14.65 -15.48
N PRO A 610 34.67 -13.53 -15.47
CA PRO A 610 36.14 -13.60 -15.47
C PRO A 610 36.70 -14.25 -14.21
N ILE A 611 36.18 -13.86 -13.03
CA ILE A 611 36.62 -14.38 -11.73
C ILE A 611 36.32 -15.88 -11.63
N ALA A 612 35.10 -16.30 -11.99
CA ALA A 612 34.72 -17.72 -11.97
C ALA A 612 35.63 -18.60 -12.85
N ARG A 613 36.02 -18.09 -14.03
CA ARG A 613 36.95 -18.80 -14.93
C ARG A 613 38.35 -18.88 -14.33
N ALA A 614 38.88 -17.78 -13.81
CA ALA A 614 40.21 -17.73 -13.20
C ALA A 614 40.33 -18.65 -11.97
N VAL A 615 39.32 -18.68 -11.11
CA VAL A 615 39.27 -19.58 -9.93
C VAL A 615 39.26 -21.05 -10.36
N ILE A 616 38.47 -21.43 -11.37
CA ILE A 616 38.41 -22.82 -11.86
C ILE A 616 39.74 -23.24 -12.52
N GLU A 617 40.33 -22.42 -13.39
CA GLU A 617 41.60 -22.76 -14.06
C GLU A 617 42.81 -22.75 -13.11
N ALA A 618 42.85 -21.85 -12.12
CA ALA A 618 43.88 -21.88 -11.10
C ALA A 618 43.77 -23.13 -10.22
N ALA A 619 42.55 -23.49 -9.77
CA ALA A 619 42.32 -24.70 -8.99
C ALA A 619 42.71 -25.98 -9.75
N LYS A 620 42.48 -26.03 -11.08
CA LYS A 620 42.95 -27.12 -11.97
C LYS A 620 44.49 -27.23 -12.03
N GLN A 621 45.21 -26.16 -11.76
CA GLN A 621 46.68 -26.11 -11.68
C GLN A 621 47.21 -26.30 -10.24
N GLY A 622 46.34 -26.52 -9.26
CA GLY A 622 46.71 -26.59 -7.84
C GLY A 622 47.08 -25.22 -7.24
N ALA A 623 46.70 -24.13 -7.89
CA ALA A 623 46.97 -22.76 -7.48
C ALA A 623 45.72 -22.10 -6.87
N HIS A 624 45.95 -21.09 -6.02
CA HIS A 624 44.90 -20.24 -5.46
C HIS A 624 45.22 -18.78 -5.82
N PRO A 625 44.43 -18.15 -6.70
CA PRO A 625 44.67 -16.77 -7.11
C PRO A 625 44.29 -15.83 -5.97
N SER A 626 45.08 -14.77 -5.77
CA SER A 626 44.80 -13.77 -4.75
C SER A 626 43.61 -12.88 -5.12
N GLU A 627 43.02 -12.26 -4.10
CA GLU A 627 41.92 -11.29 -4.25
C GLU A 627 42.27 -10.17 -5.25
N GLY A 628 43.49 -9.65 -5.21
CA GLY A 628 43.97 -8.61 -6.13
C GLY A 628 44.02 -9.10 -7.58
N GLU A 629 44.63 -10.26 -7.83
CA GLU A 629 44.69 -10.86 -9.17
C GLU A 629 43.30 -11.15 -9.75
N LEU A 630 42.31 -11.47 -8.91
CA LEU A 630 40.92 -11.66 -9.34
C LEU A 630 40.18 -10.35 -9.60
N LEU A 631 40.45 -9.29 -8.83
CA LEU A 631 39.87 -7.96 -9.06
C LEU A 631 40.46 -7.27 -10.30
N GLU A 632 41.73 -7.50 -10.64
CA GLU A 632 42.34 -6.98 -11.87
C GLU A 632 41.67 -7.49 -13.16
N LEU A 633 40.87 -8.56 -13.10
CA LEU A 633 40.11 -9.11 -14.24
C LEU A 633 38.83 -8.31 -14.57
N ILE A 634 38.45 -7.31 -13.78
CA ILE A 634 37.19 -6.57 -13.89
C ILE A 634 37.36 -5.04 -13.74
N ASP A 635 36.38 -4.27 -14.23
CA ASP A 635 36.39 -2.80 -14.19
C ASP A 635 36.48 -2.27 -12.74
N ALA A 636 37.37 -1.30 -12.50
CA ALA A 636 37.65 -0.70 -11.19
C ALA A 636 36.41 -0.09 -10.49
N ARG A 637 35.37 0.30 -11.23
CA ARG A 637 34.09 0.79 -10.69
C ARG A 637 33.30 -0.33 -10.01
N ALA A 638 33.48 -1.57 -10.46
CA ALA A 638 32.83 -2.75 -9.90
C ALA A 638 33.59 -3.36 -8.72
N HIS A 639 34.88 -3.04 -8.53
CA HIS A 639 35.76 -3.66 -7.52
C HIS A 639 35.12 -3.76 -6.13
N ARG A 640 34.66 -2.64 -5.54
CA ARG A 640 34.01 -2.65 -4.23
C ARG A 640 32.76 -3.54 -4.20
N GLN A 641 31.91 -3.42 -5.21
CA GLN A 641 30.65 -4.17 -5.27
C GLN A 641 30.86 -5.68 -5.40
N VAL A 642 31.93 -6.09 -6.11
CA VAL A 642 32.32 -7.50 -6.23
C VAL A 642 33.02 -7.97 -4.97
N HIS A 643 33.94 -7.18 -4.40
CA HIS A 643 34.63 -7.47 -3.15
C HIS A 643 33.67 -7.77 -2.00
N ASP A 644 32.73 -6.86 -1.74
CA ASP A 644 31.79 -6.91 -0.61
C ASP A 644 30.82 -8.12 -0.68
N VAL A 645 30.80 -8.85 -1.80
CA VAL A 645 29.95 -10.03 -2.03
C VAL A 645 30.79 -11.29 -2.23
N VAL A 646 31.72 -11.29 -3.19
CA VAL A 646 32.46 -12.48 -3.65
C VAL A 646 33.61 -12.86 -2.72
N PHE A 647 34.20 -11.91 -2.01
CA PHE A 647 35.29 -12.17 -1.04
C PHE A 647 34.79 -12.14 0.43
N SER A 648 33.47 -12.13 0.63
CA SER A 648 32.81 -12.06 1.93
C SER A 648 33.06 -13.25 2.87
N GLY A 649 33.58 -14.38 2.37
CA GLY A 649 33.83 -15.59 3.16
C GLY A 649 32.57 -16.39 3.52
N ALA A 650 31.42 -16.04 2.94
CA ALA A 650 30.09 -16.54 3.31
C ALA A 650 29.90 -18.07 3.19
N TYR A 651 30.81 -18.79 2.52
CA TYR A 651 30.74 -20.24 2.33
C TYR A 651 31.95 -21.02 2.85
N ARG A 652 32.84 -20.41 3.65
CA ARG A 652 34.01 -21.11 4.22
C ARG A 652 33.61 -22.13 5.29
N ASP A 653 32.77 -21.71 6.24
CA ASP A 653 32.40 -22.49 7.43
C ASP A 653 30.92 -22.96 7.41
N THR A 654 30.36 -23.24 6.23
CA THR A 654 28.95 -23.64 6.05
C THR A 654 28.63 -25.05 6.59
N GLU A 655 27.53 -25.19 7.33
CA GLU A 655 26.96 -26.50 7.74
C GLU A 655 26.28 -27.26 6.58
N LEU A 656 25.80 -26.52 5.57
CA LEU A 656 25.25 -27.09 4.32
C LEU A 656 26.39 -27.62 3.46
N ASP A 657 26.12 -28.71 2.72
CA ASP A 657 27.10 -29.26 1.76
C ASP A 657 27.34 -28.25 0.61
N PRO A 658 28.57 -27.76 0.40
CA PRO A 658 28.88 -26.82 -0.68
C PRO A 658 28.53 -27.33 -2.09
N GLN A 659 28.57 -28.64 -2.35
CA GLN A 659 28.18 -29.23 -3.63
C GLN A 659 26.66 -29.15 -3.86
N GLU A 660 25.86 -29.34 -2.80
CA GLU A 660 24.40 -29.18 -2.86
C GLU A 660 24.01 -27.70 -2.97
N VAL A 661 24.73 -26.79 -2.30
CA VAL A 661 24.51 -25.34 -2.45
C VAL A 661 24.85 -24.88 -3.88
N LEU A 662 25.96 -25.36 -4.46
CA LEU A 662 26.31 -25.11 -5.87
C LEU A 662 25.19 -25.58 -6.81
N SER A 663 24.68 -26.79 -6.60
CA SER A 663 23.60 -27.40 -7.38
C SER A 663 22.29 -26.61 -7.25
N ALA A 664 21.95 -26.15 -6.04
CA ALA A 664 20.78 -25.30 -5.80
C ALA A 664 20.89 -23.92 -6.47
N CYS A 665 22.07 -23.30 -6.47
CA CYS A 665 22.31 -22.03 -7.15
C CYS A 665 22.26 -22.21 -8.68
N LEU A 666 22.77 -23.32 -9.21
CA LEU A 666 22.64 -23.69 -10.62
C LEU A 666 21.17 -23.90 -11.05
N ARG A 667 20.37 -24.59 -10.24
CA ARG A 667 18.90 -24.65 -10.42
C ARG A 667 18.30 -23.24 -10.48
N GLY A 668 18.74 -22.33 -9.61
CA GLY A 668 18.37 -20.91 -9.62
C GLY A 668 18.68 -20.21 -10.94
N CYS A 669 19.93 -20.26 -11.41
CA CYS A 669 20.35 -19.67 -12.68
C CYS A 669 19.58 -20.24 -13.89
N LYS A 670 19.42 -21.58 -13.97
CA LYS A 670 18.64 -22.25 -15.02
C LYS A 670 17.19 -21.77 -15.03
N ARG A 671 16.56 -21.67 -13.85
CA ARG A 671 15.18 -21.18 -13.67
C ARG A 671 15.02 -19.71 -14.10
N HIS A 672 15.98 -18.84 -13.78
CA HIS A 672 15.96 -17.45 -14.22
C HIS A 672 16.18 -17.31 -15.74
N ALA A 673 17.05 -18.13 -16.35
CA ALA A 673 17.22 -18.17 -17.81
C ALA A 673 15.96 -18.64 -18.54
N LEU A 674 15.27 -19.67 -18.03
CA LEU A 674 14.00 -20.16 -18.60
C LEU A 674 12.87 -19.14 -18.45
N LYS A 675 12.73 -18.49 -17.28
CA LYS A 675 11.75 -17.40 -17.06
C LYS A 675 12.00 -16.24 -18.02
N ARG A 676 13.26 -15.83 -18.22
CA ARG A 676 13.63 -14.82 -19.23
C ARG A 676 13.21 -15.22 -20.65
N LYS A 677 13.61 -16.40 -21.15
CA LYS A 677 13.24 -16.87 -22.50
C LYS A 677 11.72 -16.92 -22.70
N ARG A 678 10.96 -17.32 -21.68
CA ARG A 678 9.49 -17.37 -21.69
C ARG A 678 8.88 -15.97 -21.82
N ASP A 679 9.44 -14.99 -21.12
CA ASP A 679 8.93 -13.61 -21.06
C ASP A 679 9.36 -12.80 -22.30
N GLU A 680 10.54 -13.08 -22.85
CA GLU A 680 11.02 -12.63 -24.15
C GLU A 680 10.12 -13.16 -25.29
N ALA A 681 9.80 -14.47 -25.30
CA ALA A 681 8.84 -15.05 -26.23
C ALA A 681 7.44 -14.42 -26.06
N ALA A 682 6.98 -14.16 -24.83
CA ALA A 682 5.71 -13.48 -24.57
C ALA A 682 5.70 -11.99 -24.97
N LEU A 683 6.86 -11.34 -25.14
CA LEU A 683 6.98 -10.01 -25.73
C LEU A 683 6.92 -10.08 -27.26
N GLU A 684 7.67 -10.99 -27.88
CA GLU A 684 7.67 -11.12 -29.34
C GLU A 684 6.33 -11.67 -29.88
N MET A 685 5.60 -12.50 -29.12
CA MET A 685 4.20 -12.86 -29.43
C MET A 685 3.27 -11.65 -29.52
N ARG A 686 3.50 -10.58 -28.74
CA ARG A 686 2.68 -9.35 -28.81
C ARG A 686 3.02 -8.56 -30.06
N ARG A 687 4.31 -8.35 -30.33
CA ARG A 687 4.80 -7.72 -31.56
C ARG A 687 4.38 -8.47 -32.83
N ALA A 688 4.40 -9.80 -32.81
CA ALA A 688 3.93 -10.62 -33.93
C ALA A 688 2.42 -10.43 -34.17
N ARG A 689 1.58 -10.38 -33.12
CA ARG A 689 0.16 -10.02 -33.23
C ARG A 689 -0.05 -8.61 -33.77
N GLU A 690 0.73 -7.63 -33.30
CA GLU A 690 0.71 -6.24 -33.77
C GLU A 690 1.10 -6.12 -35.25
N ARG A 691 1.95 -7.03 -35.77
CA ARG A 691 2.32 -7.16 -37.19
C ARG A 691 1.40 -8.06 -38.02
N GLY A 692 0.40 -8.72 -37.41
CA GLY A 692 -0.48 -9.69 -38.08
C GLY A 692 0.14 -11.07 -38.37
N ASP A 693 1.35 -11.33 -37.88
CA ASP A 693 2.12 -12.56 -38.12
C ASP A 693 1.64 -13.71 -37.21
N MET A 694 0.57 -14.37 -37.64
CA MET A 694 -0.07 -15.44 -36.87
C MET A 694 0.72 -16.77 -36.87
N GLU A 695 1.65 -16.96 -37.81
CA GLU A 695 2.51 -18.15 -37.86
C GLU A 695 3.59 -18.06 -36.78
N LEU A 696 4.29 -16.93 -36.67
CA LEU A 696 5.24 -16.68 -35.59
C LEU A 696 4.56 -16.72 -34.21
N VAL A 697 3.32 -16.21 -34.09
CA VAL A 697 2.52 -16.33 -32.85
C VAL A 697 2.29 -17.80 -32.46
N ARG A 698 2.00 -18.68 -33.42
CA ARG A 698 1.79 -20.11 -33.17
C ARG A 698 3.08 -20.78 -32.69
N THR A 699 4.19 -20.54 -33.39
CA THR A 699 5.52 -21.09 -33.08
C THR A 699 6.00 -20.64 -31.70
N LEU A 700 5.91 -19.34 -31.40
CA LEU A 700 6.27 -18.80 -30.08
C LEU A 700 5.33 -19.31 -28.96
N SER A 701 4.05 -19.58 -29.26
CA SER A 701 3.12 -20.18 -28.29
C SER A 701 3.57 -21.59 -27.89
N GLN A 702 3.93 -22.43 -28.89
CA GLN A 702 4.47 -23.77 -28.67
C GLN A 702 5.79 -23.73 -27.87
N GLN A 703 6.72 -22.84 -28.25
CA GLN A 703 7.97 -22.61 -27.50
C GLN A 703 7.70 -22.23 -26.04
N ARG A 704 6.67 -21.41 -25.77
CA ARG A 704 6.32 -20.98 -24.41
C ARG A 704 5.66 -22.09 -23.58
N VAL A 705 4.97 -23.05 -24.20
CA VAL A 705 4.49 -24.27 -23.53
C VAL A 705 5.69 -25.15 -23.10
N GLU A 706 6.66 -25.35 -24.00
CA GLU A 706 7.87 -26.13 -23.72
C GLU A 706 8.74 -25.50 -22.62
N LEU A 707 8.94 -24.18 -22.65
CA LEU A 707 9.65 -23.44 -21.59
C LEU A 707 8.95 -23.53 -20.23
N ASN A 708 7.61 -23.62 -20.20
CA ASN A 708 6.86 -23.86 -18.96
C ASN A 708 7.00 -25.31 -18.47
N ARG A 709 7.07 -26.29 -19.37
CA ARG A 709 7.33 -27.70 -19.01
C ARG A 709 8.69 -27.85 -18.34
N GLN A 710 9.74 -27.30 -18.96
CA GLN A 710 11.10 -27.29 -18.41
C GLN A 710 11.21 -26.57 -17.06
N LEU A 711 10.40 -25.52 -16.82
CA LEU A 711 10.30 -24.87 -15.51
C LEU A 711 9.66 -25.76 -14.45
N ILE A 712 8.59 -26.50 -14.78
CA ILE A 712 7.92 -27.42 -13.85
C ILE A 712 8.81 -28.62 -13.52
N GLU A 713 9.54 -29.15 -14.50
CA GLU A 713 10.52 -30.22 -14.30
C GLU A 713 11.65 -29.78 -13.34
N LEU A 714 12.19 -28.57 -13.53
CA LEU A 714 13.23 -27.98 -12.68
C LEU A 714 12.74 -27.57 -11.27
N GLU A 715 11.43 -27.39 -11.08
CA GLU A 715 10.83 -27.08 -9.76
C GLU A 715 10.38 -28.34 -9.00
N ARG A 716 10.60 -29.55 -9.55
CA ARG A 716 10.39 -30.85 -8.88
C ARG A 716 11.65 -31.46 -8.23
N GLU A 717 12.83 -30.88 -8.44
CA GLU A 717 14.07 -31.32 -7.79
C GLU A 717 14.10 -30.95 -6.29
N PRO A 718 14.62 -31.82 -5.40
CA PRO A 718 14.61 -31.60 -3.96
C PRO A 718 15.53 -30.45 -3.48
N ALA A 719 15.29 -30.02 -2.24
CA ALA A 719 16.11 -29.06 -1.52
C ALA A 719 17.49 -29.64 -1.14
N PRO A 720 18.54 -28.80 -1.04
CA PRO A 720 19.88 -29.23 -0.62
C PRO A 720 19.88 -29.80 0.81
N ARG A 721 20.68 -30.85 1.05
CA ARG A 721 20.79 -31.51 2.37
C ARG A 721 21.89 -30.89 3.24
N THR A 722 21.80 -31.11 4.55
CA THR A 722 22.87 -30.82 5.51
C THR A 722 24.00 -31.85 5.41
N ARG A 723 25.23 -31.46 5.75
CA ARG A 723 26.36 -32.40 5.85
C ARG A 723 25.99 -33.58 6.76
N GLY A 724 26.23 -34.81 6.31
CA GLY A 724 25.93 -36.05 7.05
C GLY A 724 24.60 -36.76 6.70
N GLN A 725 23.84 -36.29 5.70
CA GLN A 725 22.65 -36.98 5.16
C GLN A 725 22.84 -37.50 3.72
N ALA A 726 24.05 -37.97 3.38
CA ALA A 726 24.39 -38.56 2.09
C ALA A 726 24.41 -40.09 2.18
#